data_AF-A0A523KJF0-F1
#
_entry.id   AF-A0A523KJF0-F1
#
_cell.length_a   1.000
_cell.length_b   1.000
_cell.length_c   1.000
_cell.angle_alpha   90.00
_cell.angle_beta   90.00
_cell.angle_gamma   90.00
#
_symmetry.space_group_name_H-M   'P 1'
#
loop_
_entity.id
_entity.type
_entity.pdbx_description
1 polymer ?
#
loop_
_entity_poly.entity_id
_entity_poly.type
_entity_poly.pdbx_seq_one_letter_code
_entity_poly.pdbx_strand_id
1 'polypeptide(L)'
;MKRFAARGASVLWLSMLALGWTAAAEMPRGELRVEIHEPAGDRVLTDLEDSVRVEGGASVFGGVKYLDLFFVLDSSKSLLRTDRLDHRSQGAIGLVRNLPPKSDIQIGIVEFDRNAEMILPLTTDRVAVIEKLKGLDRKGATDIAKGIQTALVGFREAARPDSTRVILLFTDGKSDEDEAYAAMKRARQERVAIHTLQLGSDEDGTEMLQKIADGTGGSFIQVTDPAGLPEAFLNLRTTGVDHVTLRVGDGEQIPTTLIGGTFSGNVALEPGLNHIVASATSLDGETREDSVDVLVSGPLTLGIETPFDGTLYQKRESELLVEGLASIFAGLPSFMLENHSDRGIARVVLRVGEGSGQPALLSEGHFRGRVSLEIGENRIIATATSHDGRVADAFVTVTVRLPGCAELQVQAERDGEPVVSLSERGIELVFDASGSMWAQLDGKTKVEIGRETLVSALDWMPADLQLALRVYGHQHSREQKNCTDSELLVPLAAGDRERVRTALLSFKPRGQTPIAYSLDQIAGDMASFAGERAVVLVTDGIESCGGDPVASARKLKETEGITVHVIGFGMGGTEDEDQRSLRAIAEASGGRFVTARSAAELRDALTATVGTAWTVRKGDEVLGGGSLGSDDVIRLPEGNYTVAFASAPPIEVPVHLTSEEHTNLLLIRNSDGVTWSTRHREAEYRTCEAAAVADSSPSMPAVRSHETAAPPAAPGVSVD
;
A
#
# COMPACT_ATOMS: atom_id res chain seq x y z
N MET A 1 -75.89 6.22 68.95
CA MET A 1 -76.86 7.29 68.61
C MET A 1 -77.32 7.13 67.16
N LYS A 2 -78.59 7.48 66.89
CA LYS A 2 -79.22 8.10 65.67
C LYS A 2 -78.53 7.93 64.29
N ARG A 3 -79.18 7.76 63.13
CA ARG A 3 -80.56 7.46 62.57
C ARG A 3 -80.36 7.47 61.02
N PHE A 4 -81.20 7.03 60.06
CA PHE A 4 -82.41 6.20 59.82
C PHE A 4 -82.59 6.13 58.27
N ALA A 5 -83.37 5.26 57.59
CA ALA A 5 -83.92 3.92 57.85
C ALA A 5 -84.70 3.41 56.60
N ALA A 6 -85.14 2.14 56.63
CA ALA A 6 -86.25 1.53 55.84
C ALA A 6 -86.00 0.95 54.41
N ARG A 7 -86.67 -0.20 54.21
CA ARG A 7 -86.66 -1.18 53.10
C ARG A 7 -87.45 -0.76 51.84
N GLY A 8 -87.19 -1.44 50.71
CA GLY A 8 -88.07 -1.59 49.53
C GLY A 8 -87.74 -2.91 48.78
N ALA A 9 -88.63 -3.43 47.91
CA ALA A 9 -88.46 -4.76 47.28
C ALA A 9 -89.25 -4.99 45.97
N SER A 10 -88.84 -6.06 45.24
CA SER A 10 -89.62 -6.89 44.29
C SER A 10 -89.79 -6.50 42.80
N VAL A 11 -89.20 -7.36 41.94
CA VAL A 11 -89.77 -8.02 40.73
C VAL A 11 -90.28 -7.18 39.54
N LEU A 12 -89.46 -7.19 38.47
CA LEU A 12 -89.78 -7.32 37.02
C LEU A 12 -91.26 -7.40 36.57
N TRP A 13 -91.70 -6.51 35.66
CA TRP A 13 -92.73 -6.82 34.64
C TRP A 13 -92.59 -5.94 33.36
N LEU A 14 -92.62 -6.61 32.20
CA LEU A 14 -93.09 -6.23 30.85
C LEU A 14 -92.67 -4.95 30.05
N SER A 15 -92.29 -5.24 28.78
CA SER A 15 -92.70 -4.62 27.50
C SER A 15 -92.46 -3.13 27.16
N MET A 16 -91.77 -2.91 26.04
CA MET A 16 -92.35 -2.14 24.91
C MET A 16 -91.84 -2.65 23.55
N LEU A 17 -92.70 -2.60 22.52
CA LEU A 17 -92.44 -3.00 21.13
C LEU A 17 -92.78 -1.79 20.24
N ALA A 18 -91.90 -1.39 19.30
CA ALA A 18 -92.24 -0.92 17.95
C ALA A 18 -91.02 -0.33 17.18
N LEU A 19 -90.85 -0.80 15.95
CA LEU A 19 -90.21 -0.18 14.78
C LEU A 19 -89.09 0.88 14.98
N GLY A 20 -87.87 0.47 14.63
CA GLY A 20 -86.85 1.31 13.98
C GLY A 20 -86.18 0.48 12.89
N TRP A 21 -85.97 1.02 11.69
CA TRP A 21 -85.32 0.29 10.59
C TRP A 21 -83.88 -0.07 10.94
N THR A 22 -83.49 -1.32 10.68
CA THR A 22 -82.09 -1.76 10.79
C THR A 22 -81.30 -1.24 9.60
N ALA A 23 -80.56 -0.15 9.78
CA ALA A 23 -79.40 0.11 8.94
C ALA A 23 -78.45 -1.11 9.04
N ALA A 24 -78.05 -1.67 7.90
CA ALA A 24 -77.08 -2.75 7.90
C ALA A 24 -75.74 -2.19 8.38
N ALA A 25 -75.16 -2.79 9.43
CA ALA A 25 -73.83 -2.42 9.88
C ALA A 25 -72.81 -2.81 8.79
N GLU A 26 -72.23 -1.80 8.13
CA GLU A 26 -71.03 -1.98 7.35
C GLU A 26 -69.92 -2.52 8.27
N MET A 27 -69.14 -3.48 7.76
CA MET A 27 -67.92 -3.87 8.47
C MET A 27 -66.89 -2.75 8.32
N PRO A 28 -66.01 -2.55 9.32
CA PRO A 28 -64.81 -1.75 9.08
C PRO A 28 -64.05 -2.37 7.91
N ARG A 29 -63.74 -1.57 6.90
CA ARG A 29 -62.81 -1.99 5.83
C ARG A 29 -61.49 -2.36 6.51
N GLY A 30 -60.86 -3.44 6.03
CA GLY A 30 -59.51 -3.76 6.47
C GLY A 30 -58.53 -2.72 5.91
N GLU A 31 -57.38 -2.61 6.57
CA GLU A 31 -56.30 -1.72 6.14
C GLU A 31 -55.53 -2.37 4.98
N LEU A 32 -55.31 -1.63 3.89
CA LEU A 32 -54.43 -2.06 2.79
C LEU A 32 -53.03 -2.37 3.32
N ARG A 33 -52.49 -3.52 2.90
CA ARG A 33 -51.12 -3.96 3.19
C ARG A 33 -50.44 -4.46 1.95
N VAL A 34 -49.12 -4.27 1.91
CA VAL A 34 -48.17 -4.82 0.95
C VAL A 34 -46.96 -5.32 1.76
N GLU A 35 -46.37 -6.46 1.36
CA GLU A 35 -45.19 -7.08 2.01
C GLU A 35 -44.34 -7.75 0.91
N ILE A 36 -43.05 -7.42 0.83
CA ILE A 36 -42.08 -8.07 -0.05
C ILE A 36 -41.57 -9.34 0.65
N HIS A 37 -41.64 -10.49 -0.03
CA HIS A 37 -41.21 -11.79 0.51
C HIS A 37 -39.87 -12.25 -0.08
N GLU A 38 -39.64 -11.99 -1.38
CA GLU A 38 -38.35 -12.15 -2.04
C GLU A 38 -38.01 -10.88 -2.84
N PRO A 39 -36.77 -10.38 -2.81
CA PRO A 39 -35.67 -10.83 -1.94
C PRO A 39 -35.95 -10.53 -0.46
N ALA A 40 -35.36 -11.32 0.44
CA ALA A 40 -35.39 -11.04 1.87
C ALA A 40 -34.48 -9.84 2.21
N GLY A 41 -34.73 -9.23 3.38
CA GLY A 41 -33.97 -8.08 3.88
C GLY A 41 -32.45 -8.26 3.88
N ASP A 42 -31.74 -7.17 3.59
CA ASP A 42 -30.28 -7.04 3.55
C ASP A 42 -29.58 -8.10 2.66
N ARG A 43 -30.17 -8.39 1.50
CA ARG A 43 -29.60 -9.38 0.56
C ARG A 43 -28.44 -8.78 -0.25
N VAL A 44 -27.29 -9.44 -0.17
CA VAL A 44 -26.16 -9.21 -1.07
C VAL A 44 -26.24 -10.12 -2.29
N LEU A 45 -26.00 -9.57 -3.47
CA LEU A 45 -25.76 -10.29 -4.71
C LEU A 45 -24.28 -10.13 -5.12
N THR A 46 -23.54 -11.24 -5.04
CA THR A 46 -22.13 -11.31 -5.44
C THR A 46 -21.96 -11.29 -6.95
N ASP A 47 -22.90 -11.93 -7.63
CA ASP A 47 -22.90 -12.12 -9.07
C ASP A 47 -23.58 -10.92 -9.75
N LEU A 48 -23.19 -10.61 -10.99
CA LEU A 48 -23.81 -9.57 -11.80
C LEU A 48 -25.16 -10.07 -12.35
N GLU A 49 -26.16 -10.20 -11.48
CA GLU A 49 -27.56 -10.37 -11.88
C GLU A 49 -28.11 -9.00 -12.31
N ASP A 50 -28.14 -8.74 -13.63
CA ASP A 50 -28.68 -7.49 -14.23
C ASP A 50 -30.12 -7.16 -13.79
N SER A 51 -30.85 -8.14 -13.26
CA SER A 51 -32.16 -7.95 -12.64
C SER A 51 -32.46 -8.99 -11.56
N VAL A 52 -33.13 -8.59 -10.48
CA VAL A 52 -33.70 -9.51 -9.48
C VAL A 52 -35.19 -9.72 -9.73
N ARG A 53 -35.68 -10.93 -9.43
CA ARG A 53 -37.11 -11.22 -9.36
C ARG A 53 -37.64 -10.87 -7.97
N VAL A 54 -38.68 -10.04 -7.92
CA VAL A 54 -39.37 -9.63 -6.69
C VAL A 54 -40.70 -10.37 -6.61
N GLU A 55 -41.00 -10.98 -5.46
CA GLU A 55 -42.28 -11.62 -5.15
C GLU A 55 -42.78 -11.17 -3.77
N GLY A 56 -44.09 -10.95 -3.63
CA GLY A 56 -44.69 -10.48 -2.38
C GLY A 56 -46.21 -10.60 -2.37
N GLY A 57 -46.87 -10.07 -1.34
CA GLY A 57 -48.33 -10.12 -1.19
C GLY A 57 -48.97 -8.76 -0.91
N ALA A 58 -50.18 -8.53 -1.42
CA ALA A 58 -50.98 -7.32 -1.22
C ALA A 58 -52.47 -7.64 -0.97
N SER A 59 -53.06 -7.06 0.08
CA SER A 59 -54.46 -7.29 0.48
C SER A 59 -55.03 -6.17 1.34
N VAL A 60 -56.31 -5.86 1.10
CA VAL A 60 -57.13 -4.96 1.94
C VAL A 60 -57.74 -5.72 3.13
N PHE A 61 -57.83 -7.04 3.09
CA PHE A 61 -58.47 -7.85 4.15
C PHE A 61 -57.50 -8.35 5.24
N GLY A 62 -56.20 -8.07 5.08
CA GLY A 62 -55.12 -8.51 5.97
C GLY A 62 -54.65 -9.95 5.72
N GLY A 63 -53.46 -10.30 6.22
CA GLY A 63 -52.91 -11.67 6.10
C GLY A 63 -52.39 -12.00 4.69
N VAL A 64 -51.40 -11.24 4.20
CA VAL A 64 -50.82 -11.40 2.84
C VAL A 64 -49.83 -12.56 2.71
N LYS A 65 -49.29 -13.06 3.83
CA LYS A 65 -48.29 -14.14 3.85
C LYS A 65 -48.86 -15.50 3.40
N TYR A 66 -50.16 -15.73 3.65
CA TYR A 66 -50.82 -17.02 3.46
C TYR A 66 -52.20 -16.84 2.83
N LEU A 67 -52.47 -17.49 1.69
CA LEU A 67 -53.81 -17.58 1.10
C LEU A 67 -54.33 -19.01 1.18
N ASP A 68 -55.52 -19.20 1.74
CA ASP A 68 -56.23 -20.47 1.72
C ASP A 68 -57.47 -20.30 0.82
N LEU A 69 -57.52 -21.06 -0.29
CA LEU A 69 -58.51 -20.94 -1.35
C LEU A 69 -59.32 -22.23 -1.48
N PHE A 70 -60.65 -22.14 -1.47
CA PHE A 70 -61.53 -23.23 -1.90
C PHE A 70 -62.20 -22.90 -3.24
N PHE A 71 -61.93 -23.72 -4.25
CA PHE A 71 -62.82 -23.80 -5.41
C PHE A 71 -64.10 -24.52 -4.97
N VAL A 72 -65.24 -23.85 -5.07
CA VAL A 72 -66.58 -24.40 -4.79
C VAL A 72 -67.32 -24.48 -6.11
N LEU A 73 -67.28 -25.65 -6.74
CA LEU A 73 -67.65 -25.82 -8.14
C LEU A 73 -68.95 -26.60 -8.25
N ASP A 74 -69.97 -25.95 -8.82
CA ASP A 74 -71.21 -26.59 -9.23
C ASP A 74 -70.90 -27.73 -10.20
N SER A 75 -71.49 -28.90 -9.95
CA SER A 75 -71.44 -30.09 -10.81
C SER A 75 -72.82 -30.53 -11.28
N SER A 76 -73.83 -29.69 -11.14
CA SER A 76 -75.21 -29.97 -11.52
C SER A 76 -75.37 -30.38 -12.99
N LYS A 77 -76.48 -31.09 -13.27
CA LYS A 77 -76.73 -31.68 -14.59
C LYS A 77 -76.90 -30.64 -15.72
N SER A 78 -77.18 -29.38 -15.40
CA SER A 78 -77.33 -28.28 -16.38
C SER A 78 -76.05 -28.01 -17.17
N LEU A 79 -74.88 -28.23 -16.54
CA LEU A 79 -73.55 -28.09 -17.15
C LEU A 79 -73.31 -29.04 -18.34
N LEU A 80 -74.08 -30.12 -18.49
CA LEU A 80 -74.05 -30.96 -19.71
C LEU A 80 -74.59 -30.24 -20.97
N ARG A 81 -75.24 -29.08 -20.79
CA ARG A 81 -75.79 -28.24 -21.86
C ARG A 81 -75.05 -26.90 -22.00
N THR A 82 -74.76 -26.24 -20.88
CA THR A 82 -74.19 -24.89 -20.81
C THR A 82 -72.67 -24.91 -20.95
N ASP A 83 -71.96 -25.70 -20.14
CA ASP A 83 -70.51 -25.89 -20.25
C ASP A 83 -70.13 -27.30 -20.73
N ARG A 84 -70.36 -27.54 -22.02
CA ARG A 84 -70.14 -28.85 -22.64
C ARG A 84 -68.68 -29.29 -22.62
N LEU A 85 -67.74 -28.35 -22.74
CA LEU A 85 -66.29 -28.61 -22.81
C LEU A 85 -65.58 -28.46 -21.44
N ASP A 86 -66.33 -28.20 -20.37
CA ASP A 86 -65.81 -28.05 -19.00
C ASP A 86 -64.75 -26.92 -18.86
N HIS A 87 -65.04 -25.78 -19.49
CA HIS A 87 -64.25 -24.55 -19.35
C HIS A 87 -64.16 -24.06 -17.90
N ARG A 88 -65.16 -24.38 -17.05
CA ARG A 88 -65.11 -24.31 -15.57
C ARG A 88 -63.80 -24.87 -15.03
N SER A 89 -63.53 -26.14 -15.33
CA SER A 89 -62.31 -26.83 -14.88
C SER A 89 -61.07 -26.33 -15.59
N GLN A 90 -61.17 -25.96 -16.87
CA GLN A 90 -60.04 -25.35 -17.61
C GLN A 90 -59.61 -24.01 -17.01
N GLY A 91 -60.56 -23.17 -16.58
CA GLY A 91 -60.32 -21.89 -15.92
C GLY A 91 -59.73 -22.05 -14.52
N ALA A 92 -60.28 -22.96 -13.71
CA ALA A 92 -59.71 -23.30 -12.41
C ALA A 92 -58.25 -23.83 -12.55
N ILE A 93 -57.99 -24.73 -13.50
CA ILE A 93 -56.62 -25.22 -13.82
C ILE A 93 -55.74 -24.08 -14.34
N GLY A 94 -56.29 -23.16 -15.14
CA GLY A 94 -55.62 -21.96 -15.63
C GLY A 94 -55.15 -21.06 -14.49
N LEU A 95 -56.01 -20.77 -13.53
CA LEU A 95 -55.65 -20.02 -12.32
C LEU A 95 -54.56 -20.73 -11.52
N VAL A 96 -54.74 -22.03 -11.20
CA VAL A 96 -53.76 -22.84 -10.43
C VAL A 96 -52.37 -22.87 -11.07
N ARG A 97 -52.28 -22.79 -12.41
CA ARG A 97 -51.01 -22.76 -13.15
C ARG A 97 -50.32 -21.39 -13.18
N ASN A 98 -51.06 -20.29 -12.99
CA ASN A 98 -50.52 -18.93 -13.02
C ASN A 98 -50.24 -18.37 -11.61
N LEU A 99 -50.67 -19.04 -10.54
CA LEU A 99 -50.22 -18.73 -9.18
C LEU A 99 -48.70 -18.98 -9.06
N PRO A 100 -47.90 -18.08 -8.43
CA PRO A 100 -46.45 -18.22 -8.40
C PRO A 100 -45.99 -19.54 -7.73
N PRO A 101 -44.94 -20.21 -8.22
CA PRO A 101 -44.57 -21.55 -7.75
C PRO A 101 -44.04 -21.57 -6.32
N LYS A 102 -43.52 -20.45 -5.81
CA LYS A 102 -43.12 -20.25 -4.40
C LYS A 102 -44.25 -19.71 -3.50
N SER A 103 -45.41 -19.35 -4.07
CA SER A 103 -46.48 -18.73 -3.30
C SER A 103 -47.05 -19.71 -2.28
N ASP A 104 -47.11 -19.25 -1.03
CA ASP A 104 -47.52 -20.02 0.13
C ASP A 104 -49.06 -20.11 0.18
N ILE A 105 -49.65 -20.66 -0.89
CA ILE A 105 -51.09 -20.77 -1.13
C ILE A 105 -51.52 -22.23 -0.94
N GLN A 106 -52.55 -22.47 -0.13
CA GLN A 106 -53.22 -23.77 -0.05
C GLN A 106 -54.52 -23.73 -0.84
N ILE A 107 -54.80 -24.81 -1.57
CA ILE A 107 -55.98 -24.92 -2.44
C ILE A 107 -56.74 -26.19 -2.09
N GLY A 108 -58.04 -26.05 -1.85
CA GLY A 108 -59.00 -27.13 -1.69
C GLY A 108 -60.06 -27.08 -2.79
N ILE A 109 -60.79 -28.19 -2.96
CA ILE A 109 -61.84 -28.35 -3.95
C ILE A 109 -63.07 -28.95 -3.25
N VAL A 110 -64.18 -28.22 -3.32
CA VAL A 110 -65.52 -28.71 -2.99
C VAL A 110 -66.32 -28.77 -4.30
N GLU A 111 -66.92 -29.92 -4.54
CA GLU A 111 -67.86 -30.13 -5.63
C GLU A 111 -69.27 -30.20 -5.05
N PHE A 112 -70.27 -29.58 -5.69
CA PHE A 112 -71.64 -29.58 -5.19
C PHE A 112 -72.71 -29.83 -6.25
N ASP A 113 -73.67 -30.67 -5.88
CA ASP A 113 -74.90 -30.94 -6.63
C ASP A 113 -76.14 -30.65 -5.75
N ARG A 114 -76.94 -31.65 -5.36
CA ARG A 114 -77.89 -31.64 -4.24
C ARG A 114 -77.18 -31.78 -2.88
N ASN A 115 -75.97 -32.33 -2.89
CA ASN A 115 -75.06 -32.47 -1.76
C ASN A 115 -73.79 -31.65 -2.03
N ALA A 116 -72.84 -31.62 -1.09
CA ALA A 116 -71.52 -31.05 -1.33
C ALA A 116 -70.43 -31.97 -0.75
N GLU A 117 -69.42 -32.30 -1.55
CA GLU A 117 -68.32 -33.21 -1.19
C GLU A 117 -66.98 -32.49 -1.30
N MET A 118 -66.09 -32.70 -0.32
CA MET A 118 -64.74 -32.15 -0.33
C MET A 118 -63.81 -33.08 -1.13
N ILE A 119 -63.79 -32.89 -2.44
CA ILE A 119 -62.98 -33.66 -3.40
C ILE A 119 -61.47 -33.57 -3.10
N LEU A 120 -61.03 -32.46 -2.50
CA LEU A 120 -59.66 -32.24 -2.03
C LEU A 120 -59.66 -31.25 -0.84
N PRO A 121 -59.10 -31.59 0.34
CA PRO A 121 -58.83 -30.61 1.40
C PRO A 121 -57.70 -29.65 1.00
N LEU A 122 -57.52 -28.58 1.77
CA LEU A 122 -56.46 -27.58 1.55
C LEU A 122 -55.07 -28.23 1.41
N THR A 123 -54.42 -28.05 0.26
CA THR A 123 -53.08 -28.57 -0.03
C THR A 123 -52.22 -27.59 -0.84
N THR A 124 -50.90 -27.68 -0.68
CA THR A 124 -49.92 -26.98 -1.52
C THR A 124 -49.61 -27.75 -2.82
N ASP A 125 -50.01 -29.03 -2.93
CA ASP A 125 -49.75 -29.86 -4.11
C ASP A 125 -50.61 -29.42 -5.31
N ARG A 126 -50.02 -28.53 -6.13
CA ARG A 126 -50.61 -28.03 -7.39
C ARG A 126 -50.90 -29.16 -8.39
N VAL A 127 -50.16 -30.26 -8.37
CA VAL A 127 -50.38 -31.40 -9.28
C VAL A 127 -51.63 -32.16 -8.86
N ALA A 128 -51.77 -32.48 -7.57
CA ALA A 128 -52.99 -33.10 -7.04
C ALA A 128 -54.24 -32.23 -7.28
N VAL A 129 -54.14 -30.91 -7.10
CA VAL A 129 -55.21 -29.95 -7.42
C VAL A 129 -55.59 -30.05 -8.91
N ILE A 130 -54.61 -29.97 -9.82
CA ILE A 130 -54.85 -30.02 -11.27
C ILE A 130 -55.45 -31.36 -11.71
N GLU A 131 -54.97 -32.50 -11.20
CA GLU A 131 -55.54 -33.81 -11.54
C GLU A 131 -56.97 -33.99 -11.00
N LYS A 132 -57.30 -33.42 -9.83
CA LYS A 132 -58.67 -33.44 -9.30
C LYS A 132 -59.62 -32.56 -10.12
N LEU A 133 -59.20 -31.36 -10.51
CA LEU A 133 -60.02 -30.46 -11.34
C LEU A 133 -60.38 -31.07 -12.71
N LYS A 134 -59.50 -31.89 -13.33
CA LYS A 134 -59.81 -32.62 -14.57
C LYS A 134 -60.90 -33.70 -14.41
N GLY A 135 -61.16 -34.15 -13.19
CA GLY A 135 -61.95 -35.34 -12.89
C GLY A 135 -63.35 -35.07 -12.35
N LEU A 136 -63.78 -33.81 -12.31
CA LEU A 136 -65.07 -33.40 -11.75
C LEU A 136 -66.25 -33.94 -12.56
N ASP A 137 -67.32 -34.26 -11.85
CA ASP A 137 -68.52 -34.88 -12.39
C ASP A 137 -69.52 -33.85 -12.93
N ARG A 138 -70.59 -34.33 -13.58
CA ARG A 138 -71.72 -33.50 -14.07
C ARG A 138 -73.07 -34.21 -13.85
N LYS A 139 -73.59 -34.17 -12.61
CA LYS A 139 -74.73 -34.97 -12.09
C LYS A 139 -75.61 -34.13 -11.13
N GLY A 140 -76.82 -34.60 -10.82
CA GLY A 140 -77.64 -34.02 -9.75
C GLY A 140 -78.35 -32.69 -10.06
N ALA A 141 -78.63 -31.93 -8.98
CA ALA A 141 -79.28 -30.60 -8.95
C ALA A 141 -78.28 -29.55 -8.43
N THR A 142 -78.73 -28.37 -7.98
CA THR A 142 -77.84 -27.27 -7.52
C THR A 142 -78.20 -26.85 -6.09
N ASP A 143 -77.18 -26.77 -5.21
CA ASP A 143 -77.31 -26.37 -3.80
C ASP A 143 -76.08 -25.57 -3.35
N ILE A 144 -76.16 -24.25 -3.54
CA ILE A 144 -75.08 -23.31 -3.25
C ILE A 144 -74.80 -23.25 -1.74
N ALA A 145 -75.84 -23.38 -0.92
CA ALA A 145 -75.75 -23.28 0.53
C ALA A 145 -74.88 -24.39 1.12
N LYS A 146 -75.02 -25.63 0.65
CA LYS A 146 -74.15 -26.75 1.04
C LYS A 146 -72.72 -26.58 0.54
N GLY A 147 -72.53 -26.14 -0.72
CA GLY A 147 -71.19 -25.88 -1.28
C GLY A 147 -70.36 -24.92 -0.41
N ILE A 148 -70.95 -23.78 -0.05
CA ILE A 148 -70.32 -22.80 0.85
C ILE A 148 -70.08 -23.42 2.24
N GLN A 149 -71.07 -24.12 2.82
CA GLN A 149 -70.95 -24.69 4.16
C GLN A 149 -69.83 -25.75 4.28
N THR A 150 -69.65 -26.60 3.26
CA THR A 150 -68.56 -27.60 3.22
C THR A 150 -67.18 -26.93 3.12
N ALA A 151 -67.05 -25.84 2.34
CA ALA A 151 -65.80 -25.06 2.31
C ALA A 151 -65.49 -24.40 3.67
N LEU A 152 -66.51 -23.86 4.38
CA LEU A 152 -66.33 -23.33 5.73
C LEU A 152 -65.93 -24.42 6.74
N VAL A 153 -66.35 -25.68 6.58
CA VAL A 153 -65.82 -26.81 7.37
C VAL A 153 -64.33 -27.02 7.07
N GLY A 154 -63.95 -27.10 5.80
CA GLY A 154 -62.54 -27.27 5.40
C GLY A 154 -61.62 -26.17 5.91
N PHE A 155 -62.09 -24.90 5.94
CA PHE A 155 -61.33 -23.82 6.57
C PHE A 155 -61.17 -24.00 8.08
N ARG A 156 -62.19 -24.47 8.82
CA ARG A 156 -62.06 -24.71 10.27
C ARG A 156 -61.14 -25.88 10.61
N GLU A 157 -60.99 -26.84 9.70
CA GLU A 157 -60.16 -28.04 9.90
C GLU A 157 -58.70 -27.84 9.50
N ALA A 158 -58.43 -27.07 8.45
CA ALA A 158 -57.10 -26.99 7.83
C ALA A 158 -56.55 -25.58 7.55
N ALA A 159 -57.34 -24.50 7.69
CA ALA A 159 -56.83 -23.16 7.39
C ALA A 159 -55.76 -22.70 8.38
N ARG A 160 -54.77 -21.97 7.86
CA ARG A 160 -53.72 -21.35 8.66
C ARG A 160 -54.31 -20.21 9.52
N PRO A 161 -53.73 -19.89 10.69
CA PRO A 161 -54.32 -18.89 11.60
C PRO A 161 -54.44 -17.50 10.97
N ASP A 162 -53.39 -17.07 10.25
CA ASP A 162 -53.24 -15.73 9.67
C ASP A 162 -53.49 -15.70 8.15
N SER A 163 -54.31 -16.62 7.64
CA SER A 163 -54.64 -16.70 6.22
C SER A 163 -55.71 -15.71 5.77
N THR A 164 -55.52 -15.13 4.57
CA THR A 164 -56.65 -14.68 3.76
C THR A 164 -57.44 -15.92 3.34
N ARG A 165 -58.77 -15.94 3.52
CA ARG A 165 -59.63 -17.10 3.23
C ARG A 165 -60.65 -16.78 2.15
N VAL A 166 -60.60 -17.53 1.06
CA VAL A 166 -61.32 -17.20 -0.17
C VAL A 166 -62.10 -18.41 -0.68
N ILE A 167 -63.39 -18.23 -0.93
CA ILE A 167 -64.20 -19.14 -1.73
C ILE A 167 -64.28 -18.57 -3.14
N LEU A 168 -63.98 -19.38 -4.14
CA LEU A 168 -64.31 -19.12 -5.54
C LEU A 168 -65.48 -20.05 -5.92
N LEU A 169 -66.68 -19.49 -5.87
CA LEU A 169 -67.94 -20.17 -6.17
C LEU A 169 -68.28 -20.04 -7.66
N PHE A 170 -68.44 -21.17 -8.35
CA PHE A 170 -68.94 -21.23 -9.73
C PHE A 170 -70.30 -21.91 -9.78
N THR A 171 -71.23 -21.42 -10.62
CA THR A 171 -72.53 -22.08 -10.92
C THR A 171 -73.14 -21.61 -12.26
N ASP A 172 -73.97 -22.46 -12.87
CA ASP A 172 -74.84 -22.09 -14.02
C ASP A 172 -76.34 -22.04 -13.67
N GLY A 173 -76.68 -22.16 -12.38
CA GLY A 173 -78.04 -22.31 -11.88
C GLY A 173 -78.35 -21.44 -10.66
N LYS A 174 -79.41 -21.82 -9.94
CA LYS A 174 -79.84 -21.16 -8.70
C LYS A 174 -80.25 -22.17 -7.63
N SER A 175 -80.21 -21.69 -6.38
CA SER A 175 -80.45 -22.43 -5.14
C SER A 175 -81.64 -21.79 -4.39
N ASP A 176 -81.99 -22.33 -3.22
CA ASP A 176 -82.82 -21.59 -2.26
C ASP A 176 -82.08 -20.32 -1.76
N GLU A 177 -82.76 -19.17 -1.79
CA GLU A 177 -82.19 -17.87 -1.40
C GLU A 177 -81.95 -17.75 0.12
N ASP A 178 -82.88 -18.23 0.95
CA ASP A 178 -82.77 -18.08 2.41
C ASP A 178 -81.62 -18.96 2.94
N GLU A 179 -81.46 -20.18 2.42
CA GLU A 179 -80.32 -21.04 2.75
C GLU A 179 -78.99 -20.45 2.22
N ALA A 180 -78.97 -19.91 1.00
CA ALA A 180 -77.76 -19.31 0.42
C ALA A 180 -77.32 -18.03 1.16
N TYR A 181 -78.24 -17.13 1.50
CA TYR A 181 -77.93 -15.95 2.31
C TYR A 181 -77.60 -16.31 3.77
N ALA A 182 -78.11 -17.41 4.31
CA ALA A 182 -77.67 -17.92 5.61
C ALA A 182 -76.21 -18.41 5.56
N ALA A 183 -75.81 -19.11 4.51
CA ALA A 183 -74.43 -19.53 4.28
C ALA A 183 -73.48 -18.31 4.09
N MET A 184 -73.89 -17.32 3.29
CA MET A 184 -73.18 -16.04 3.12
C MET A 184 -72.96 -15.30 4.44
N LYS A 185 -74.01 -15.14 5.27
CA LYS A 185 -73.91 -14.50 6.61
C LYS A 185 -72.90 -15.22 7.50
N ARG A 186 -72.79 -16.54 7.37
CA ARG A 186 -71.86 -17.39 8.12
C ARG A 186 -70.42 -17.23 7.62
N ALA A 187 -70.19 -17.21 6.31
CA ALA A 187 -68.89 -16.90 5.71
C ALA A 187 -68.39 -15.51 6.13
N ARG A 188 -69.26 -14.49 6.10
CA ARG A 188 -68.95 -13.14 6.60
C ARG A 188 -68.54 -13.14 8.08
N GLN A 189 -69.23 -13.91 8.94
CA GLN A 189 -68.87 -14.06 10.36
C GLN A 189 -67.51 -14.74 10.56
N GLU A 190 -67.16 -15.69 9.69
CA GLU A 190 -65.91 -16.46 9.73
C GLU A 190 -64.76 -15.81 8.96
N ARG A 191 -64.96 -14.57 8.45
CA ARG A 191 -64.02 -13.77 7.65
C ARG A 191 -63.56 -14.47 6.36
N VAL A 192 -64.49 -15.13 5.67
CA VAL A 192 -64.26 -15.76 4.37
C VAL A 192 -64.94 -14.93 3.29
N ALA A 193 -64.15 -14.42 2.33
CA ALA A 193 -64.67 -13.74 1.15
C ALA A 193 -65.19 -14.77 0.13
N ILE A 194 -66.34 -14.51 -0.50
CA ILE A 194 -66.91 -15.37 -1.55
C ILE A 194 -66.90 -14.60 -2.86
N HIS A 195 -66.09 -15.05 -3.81
CA HIS A 195 -66.15 -14.58 -5.19
C HIS A 195 -67.09 -15.47 -5.97
N THR A 196 -67.97 -14.88 -6.77
CA THR A 196 -69.07 -15.58 -7.44
C THR A 196 -68.94 -15.43 -8.95
N LEU A 197 -68.83 -16.55 -9.65
CA LEU A 197 -68.62 -16.59 -11.10
C LEU A 197 -69.78 -17.35 -11.75
N GLN A 198 -70.68 -16.62 -12.40
CA GLN A 198 -71.92 -17.15 -12.97
C GLN A 198 -71.74 -17.44 -14.46
N LEU A 199 -72.18 -18.63 -14.89
CA LEU A 199 -72.40 -18.93 -16.31
C LEU A 199 -73.87 -18.69 -16.69
N GLY A 200 -74.11 -17.83 -17.68
CA GLY A 200 -75.45 -17.53 -18.20
C GLY A 200 -76.06 -16.24 -17.63
N SER A 201 -77.38 -16.11 -17.78
CA SER A 201 -78.12 -14.84 -17.58
C SER A 201 -79.51 -15.06 -16.93
N ASP A 202 -79.57 -15.88 -15.88
CA ASP A 202 -80.77 -16.01 -15.04
C ASP A 202 -80.79 -14.84 -14.04
N GLU A 203 -81.81 -13.98 -14.10
CA GLU A 203 -81.85 -12.72 -13.33
C GLU A 203 -81.89 -12.98 -11.82
N ASP A 204 -82.74 -13.89 -11.33
CA ASP A 204 -82.80 -14.28 -9.92
C ASP A 204 -81.43 -14.78 -9.40
N GLY A 205 -80.78 -15.67 -10.17
CA GLY A 205 -79.44 -16.18 -9.86
C GLY A 205 -78.36 -15.09 -9.90
N THR A 206 -78.50 -14.10 -10.79
CA THR A 206 -77.60 -12.94 -10.89
C THR A 206 -77.67 -12.10 -9.62
N GLU A 207 -78.87 -11.71 -9.18
CA GLU A 207 -79.07 -10.89 -7.99
C GLU A 207 -78.60 -11.63 -6.72
N MET A 208 -78.86 -12.94 -6.62
CA MET A 208 -78.42 -13.79 -5.51
C MET A 208 -76.89 -13.87 -5.41
N LEU A 209 -76.20 -14.14 -6.53
CA LEU A 209 -74.73 -14.31 -6.56
C LEU A 209 -73.99 -13.00 -6.36
N GLN A 210 -74.52 -11.88 -6.87
CA GLN A 210 -74.01 -10.54 -6.59
C GLN A 210 -74.10 -10.22 -5.08
N LYS A 211 -75.27 -10.41 -4.47
CA LYS A 211 -75.46 -10.23 -3.01
C LYS A 211 -74.53 -11.10 -2.17
N ILE A 212 -74.24 -12.34 -2.60
CA ILE A 212 -73.32 -13.24 -1.89
C ILE A 212 -71.88 -12.70 -1.90
N ALA A 213 -71.43 -12.14 -3.03
CA ALA A 213 -70.13 -11.49 -3.12
C ALA A 213 -70.07 -10.22 -2.27
N ASP A 214 -70.97 -9.26 -2.51
CA ASP A 214 -71.02 -7.98 -1.79
C ASP A 214 -71.17 -8.19 -0.28
N GLY A 215 -72.00 -9.15 0.11
CA GLY A 215 -72.26 -9.51 1.50
C GLY A 215 -71.08 -10.16 2.22
N THR A 216 -70.02 -10.56 1.51
CA THR A 216 -68.79 -11.13 2.07
C THR A 216 -67.52 -10.33 1.75
N GLY A 217 -67.61 -9.26 0.96
CA GLY A 217 -66.46 -8.49 0.49
C GLY A 217 -65.72 -9.13 -0.71
N GLY A 218 -66.34 -10.12 -1.36
CA GLY A 218 -65.83 -10.71 -2.58
C GLY A 218 -66.19 -9.89 -3.83
N SER A 219 -66.09 -10.52 -5.00
CA SER A 219 -66.46 -9.91 -6.29
C SER A 219 -67.25 -10.88 -7.16
N PHE A 220 -68.20 -10.35 -7.92
CA PHE A 220 -69.06 -11.08 -8.86
C PHE A 220 -68.56 -10.89 -10.30
N ILE A 221 -68.56 -11.96 -11.09
CA ILE A 221 -68.34 -11.91 -12.55
C ILE A 221 -69.41 -12.76 -13.24
N GLN A 222 -70.17 -12.12 -14.14
CA GLN A 222 -71.09 -12.81 -15.04
C GLN A 222 -70.42 -13.12 -16.37
N VAL A 223 -70.60 -14.35 -16.86
CA VAL A 223 -70.06 -14.82 -18.14
C VAL A 223 -71.18 -15.45 -18.97
N THR A 224 -71.46 -14.90 -20.14
CA THR A 224 -72.58 -15.36 -21.01
C THR A 224 -72.16 -16.42 -22.04
N ASP A 225 -70.88 -16.44 -22.44
CA ASP A 225 -70.29 -17.48 -23.30
C ASP A 225 -69.30 -18.32 -22.47
N PRO A 226 -69.48 -19.65 -22.33
CA PRO A 226 -68.57 -20.49 -21.57
C PRO A 226 -67.11 -20.43 -22.05
N ALA A 227 -66.83 -20.03 -23.30
CA ALA A 227 -65.48 -19.83 -23.80
C ALA A 227 -64.73 -18.68 -23.07
N GLY A 228 -65.44 -17.74 -22.45
CA GLY A 228 -64.86 -16.65 -21.65
C GLY A 228 -64.52 -17.05 -20.20
N LEU A 229 -64.97 -18.23 -19.73
CA LEU A 229 -64.72 -18.67 -18.35
C LEU A 229 -63.22 -18.71 -17.99
N PRO A 230 -62.29 -19.22 -18.82
CA PRO A 230 -60.88 -19.29 -18.43
C PRO A 230 -60.23 -17.93 -18.19
N GLU A 231 -60.68 -16.88 -18.88
CA GLU A 231 -60.22 -15.51 -18.65
C GLU A 231 -60.88 -14.90 -17.40
N ALA A 232 -62.18 -15.13 -17.20
CA ALA A 232 -62.90 -14.68 -16.00
C ALA A 232 -62.32 -15.28 -14.70
N PHE A 233 -61.86 -16.53 -14.72
CA PHE A 233 -61.15 -17.16 -13.60
C PHE A 233 -59.79 -16.50 -13.28
N LEU A 234 -59.14 -15.86 -14.25
CA LEU A 234 -57.88 -15.13 -14.06
C LEU A 234 -58.11 -13.67 -13.64
N ASN A 235 -59.18 -13.04 -14.14
CA ASN A 235 -59.55 -11.65 -13.85
C ASN A 235 -60.23 -11.47 -12.47
N LEU A 236 -60.37 -12.53 -11.67
CA LEU A 236 -60.95 -12.48 -10.33
C LEU A 236 -60.04 -11.77 -9.32
N ARG A 237 -60.42 -10.55 -8.95
CA ARG A 237 -59.76 -9.74 -7.92
C ARG A 237 -60.14 -10.23 -6.51
N THR A 238 -59.26 -10.99 -5.87
CA THR A 238 -59.55 -11.70 -4.60
C THR A 238 -59.19 -10.97 -3.31
N THR A 239 -58.48 -9.83 -3.36
CA THR A 239 -57.95 -9.17 -2.14
C THR A 239 -58.23 -7.67 -2.00
N GLY A 240 -59.11 -7.11 -2.84
CA GLY A 240 -59.46 -5.68 -2.79
C GLY A 240 -58.40 -4.72 -3.34
N VAL A 241 -57.30 -5.24 -3.87
CA VAL A 241 -56.23 -4.50 -4.55
C VAL A 241 -56.57 -4.35 -6.03
N ASP A 242 -56.32 -3.17 -6.60
CA ASP A 242 -56.49 -2.87 -8.03
C ASP A 242 -55.24 -3.27 -8.84
N HIS A 243 -54.05 -2.83 -8.37
CA HIS A 243 -52.75 -3.11 -8.98
C HIS A 243 -51.61 -3.00 -7.95
N VAL A 244 -50.42 -3.52 -8.32
CA VAL A 244 -49.15 -3.29 -7.61
C VAL A 244 -48.06 -2.94 -8.63
N THR A 245 -47.22 -1.95 -8.32
CA THR A 245 -46.03 -1.56 -9.09
C THR A 245 -44.74 -1.73 -8.28
N LEU A 246 -43.60 -1.81 -8.96
CA LEU A 246 -42.25 -1.85 -8.39
C LEU A 246 -41.43 -0.67 -8.89
N ARG A 247 -40.52 -0.13 -8.08
CA ARG A 247 -39.53 0.88 -8.49
C ARG A 247 -38.18 0.66 -7.78
N VAL A 248 -37.09 1.18 -8.34
CA VAL A 248 -35.80 1.32 -7.64
C VAL A 248 -35.59 2.79 -7.34
N GLY A 249 -35.45 3.15 -6.07
CA GLY A 249 -35.39 4.55 -5.63
C GLY A 249 -36.55 5.38 -6.22
N ASP A 250 -36.23 6.53 -6.79
CA ASP A 250 -37.19 7.43 -7.46
C ASP A 250 -37.35 7.11 -8.97
N GLY A 251 -37.07 5.88 -9.39
CA GLY A 251 -37.18 5.40 -10.77
C GLY A 251 -38.62 5.15 -11.26
N GLU A 252 -38.73 4.69 -12.52
CA GLU A 252 -40.00 4.41 -13.17
C GLU A 252 -40.77 3.25 -12.51
N GLN A 253 -42.10 3.34 -12.50
CA GLN A 253 -42.98 2.31 -11.94
C GLN A 253 -43.18 1.16 -12.93
N ILE A 254 -42.61 0.01 -12.60
CA ILE A 254 -42.74 -1.26 -13.32
C ILE A 254 -44.05 -1.95 -12.89
N PRO A 255 -44.99 -2.26 -13.81
CA PRO A 255 -46.21 -2.98 -13.47
C PRO A 255 -45.92 -4.45 -13.13
N THR A 256 -46.57 -4.97 -12.08
CA THR A 256 -46.44 -6.38 -11.66
C THR A 256 -47.55 -7.27 -12.21
N THR A 257 -47.33 -8.58 -12.19
CA THR A 257 -48.40 -9.58 -12.30
C THR A 257 -48.99 -9.82 -10.91
N LEU A 258 -50.23 -9.37 -10.68
CA LEU A 258 -50.99 -9.55 -9.45
C LEU A 258 -52.09 -10.62 -9.63
N ILE A 259 -51.97 -11.76 -8.95
CA ILE A 259 -52.94 -12.86 -9.01
C ILE A 259 -53.16 -13.42 -7.59
N GLY A 260 -54.42 -13.59 -7.18
CA GLY A 260 -54.76 -14.11 -5.86
C GLY A 260 -54.43 -13.18 -4.68
N GLY A 261 -53.88 -11.98 -4.95
CA GLY A 261 -53.24 -11.12 -3.95
C GLY A 261 -51.73 -11.31 -3.83
N THR A 262 -51.12 -12.25 -4.57
CA THR A 262 -49.66 -12.35 -4.69
C THR A 262 -49.21 -11.53 -5.91
N PHE A 263 -48.19 -10.69 -5.75
CA PHE A 263 -47.58 -9.94 -6.85
C PHE A 263 -46.21 -10.50 -7.21
N SER A 264 -45.82 -10.36 -8.48
CA SER A 264 -44.43 -10.56 -8.89
C SER A 264 -44.02 -9.72 -10.10
N GLY A 265 -42.73 -9.38 -10.16
CA GLY A 265 -42.10 -8.66 -11.28
C GLY A 265 -40.59 -8.86 -11.28
N ASN A 266 -39.92 -8.41 -12.34
CA ASN A 266 -38.46 -8.36 -12.40
C ASN A 266 -38.03 -6.89 -12.38
N VAL A 267 -36.95 -6.59 -11.65
CA VAL A 267 -36.45 -5.24 -11.40
C VAL A 267 -34.97 -5.22 -11.78
N ALA A 268 -34.59 -4.33 -12.70
CA ALA A 268 -33.19 -4.14 -13.07
C ALA A 268 -32.37 -3.58 -11.90
N LEU A 269 -31.11 -3.97 -11.79
CA LEU A 269 -30.21 -3.54 -10.70
C LEU A 269 -28.93 -2.91 -11.24
N GLU A 270 -28.40 -1.94 -10.49
CA GLU A 270 -27.09 -1.33 -10.73
C GLU A 270 -26.08 -1.72 -9.64
N PRO A 271 -24.77 -1.73 -9.92
CA PRO A 271 -23.74 -1.93 -8.90
C PRO A 271 -23.83 -0.92 -7.74
N GLY A 272 -24.02 -1.42 -6.52
CA GLY A 272 -24.24 -0.60 -5.32
C GLY A 272 -25.51 -1.00 -4.55
N LEU A 273 -26.04 -0.06 -3.77
CA LEU A 273 -27.29 -0.26 -3.02
C LEU A 273 -28.49 0.06 -3.92
N ASN A 274 -29.39 -0.90 -4.07
CA ASN A 274 -30.64 -0.76 -4.82
C ASN A 274 -31.82 -0.79 -3.83
N HIS A 275 -32.46 0.36 -3.62
CA HIS A 275 -33.64 0.47 -2.77
C HIS A 275 -34.90 0.11 -3.56
N ILE A 276 -35.37 -1.13 -3.44
CA ILE A 276 -36.56 -1.62 -4.17
C ILE A 276 -37.81 -1.30 -3.36
N VAL A 277 -38.79 -0.66 -3.97
CA VAL A 277 -40.08 -0.33 -3.35
C VAL A 277 -41.22 -1.00 -4.12
N ALA A 278 -42.12 -1.68 -3.40
CA ALA A 278 -43.38 -2.22 -3.92
C ALA A 278 -44.54 -1.33 -3.47
N SER A 279 -45.31 -0.81 -4.42
CA SER A 279 -46.43 0.12 -4.19
C SER A 279 -47.74 -0.53 -4.61
N ALA A 280 -48.65 -0.75 -3.65
CA ALA A 280 -49.95 -1.37 -3.88
C ALA A 280 -51.07 -0.34 -3.77
N THR A 281 -52.07 -0.41 -4.65
CA THR A 281 -53.23 0.50 -4.66
C THR A 281 -54.54 -0.28 -4.56
N SER A 282 -55.47 0.14 -3.70
CA SER A 282 -56.79 -0.47 -3.50
C SER A 282 -57.82 -0.05 -4.56
N LEU A 283 -58.94 -0.78 -4.62
CA LEU A 283 -60.09 -0.45 -5.49
C LEU A 283 -60.73 0.93 -5.21
N ASP A 284 -60.54 1.48 -4.01
CA ASP A 284 -60.98 2.83 -3.61
C ASP A 284 -59.85 3.88 -3.63
N GLY A 285 -58.65 3.52 -4.10
CA GLY A 285 -57.55 4.45 -4.36
C GLY A 285 -56.66 4.81 -3.17
N GLU A 286 -56.72 4.04 -2.07
CA GLU A 286 -55.66 4.08 -1.05
C GLU A 286 -54.40 3.41 -1.59
N THR A 287 -53.22 3.95 -1.29
CA THR A 287 -51.92 3.37 -1.69
C THR A 287 -51.05 3.13 -0.46
N ARG A 288 -50.30 2.01 -0.47
CA ARG A 288 -49.29 1.66 0.54
C ARG A 288 -48.02 1.15 -0.12
N GLU A 289 -46.89 1.39 0.54
CA GLU A 289 -45.57 0.94 0.10
C GLU A 289 -44.92 0.03 1.15
N ASP A 290 -44.09 -0.89 0.67
CA ASP A 290 -43.09 -1.66 1.42
C ASP A 290 -41.78 -1.71 0.61
N SER A 291 -40.63 -1.93 1.26
CA SER A 291 -39.31 -1.74 0.64
C SER A 291 -38.24 -2.69 1.14
N VAL A 292 -37.34 -3.09 0.24
CA VAL A 292 -36.16 -3.92 0.54
C VAL A 292 -34.91 -3.36 -0.14
N ASP A 293 -33.81 -3.28 0.61
CA ASP A 293 -32.50 -2.93 0.08
C ASP A 293 -31.74 -4.16 -0.42
N VAL A 294 -31.18 -4.06 -1.64
CA VAL A 294 -30.37 -5.11 -2.28
C VAL A 294 -28.99 -4.55 -2.63
N LEU A 295 -27.94 -5.16 -2.09
CA LEU A 295 -26.56 -4.76 -2.33
C LEU A 295 -25.95 -5.60 -3.46
N VAL A 296 -25.75 -5.00 -4.64
CA VAL A 296 -25.07 -5.65 -5.77
C VAL A 296 -23.60 -5.27 -5.76
N SER A 297 -22.72 -6.26 -5.92
CA SER A 297 -21.28 -5.99 -5.98
C SER A 297 -20.85 -5.29 -7.27
N GLY A 298 -19.93 -4.35 -7.14
CA GLY A 298 -19.29 -3.65 -8.26
C GLY A 298 -18.09 -4.40 -8.83
N PRO A 299 -17.39 -3.80 -9.81
CA PRO A 299 -16.15 -4.36 -10.33
C PRO A 299 -15.10 -4.50 -9.23
N LEU A 300 -14.30 -5.56 -9.30
CA LEU A 300 -13.17 -5.77 -8.39
C LEU A 300 -12.11 -4.69 -8.61
N THR A 301 -11.99 -3.79 -7.65
CA THR A 301 -10.93 -2.77 -7.58
C THR A 301 -9.75 -3.28 -6.77
N LEU A 302 -8.54 -2.94 -7.23
CA LEU A 302 -7.28 -3.24 -6.56
C LEU A 302 -6.30 -2.09 -6.83
N GLY A 303 -5.70 -1.55 -5.77
CA GLY A 303 -4.66 -0.53 -5.84
C GLY A 303 -3.53 -0.82 -4.86
N ILE A 304 -2.30 -0.53 -5.26
CA ILE A 304 -1.12 -0.55 -4.37
C ILE A 304 -0.88 0.91 -3.94
N GLU A 305 -0.77 1.16 -2.63
CA GLU A 305 -0.64 2.50 -2.05
C GLU A 305 0.76 2.76 -1.48
N THR A 306 1.73 1.88 -1.77
CA THR A 306 3.11 1.99 -1.30
C THR A 306 3.76 3.32 -1.71
N PRO A 307 4.41 4.06 -0.79
CA PRO A 307 4.93 5.40 -1.04
C PRO A 307 6.22 5.45 -1.89
N PHE A 308 6.49 4.42 -2.70
CA PHE A 308 7.68 4.29 -3.54
C PHE A 308 7.32 3.78 -4.94
N ASP A 309 7.32 4.70 -5.90
CA ASP A 309 7.52 4.43 -7.33
C ASP A 309 8.86 5.09 -7.70
N GLY A 310 9.89 4.29 -8.04
CA GLY A 310 11.25 4.80 -8.28
C GLY A 310 12.41 3.90 -7.83
N THR A 311 13.53 4.54 -7.46
CA THR A 311 14.80 3.88 -7.09
C THR A 311 15.01 3.86 -5.58
N LEU A 312 15.47 2.73 -5.05
CA LEU A 312 15.65 2.48 -3.62
C LEU A 312 17.08 1.97 -3.36
N TYR A 313 17.87 2.75 -2.63
CA TYR A 313 19.29 2.47 -2.38
C TYR A 313 19.47 1.64 -1.09
N GLN A 314 19.98 0.40 -1.20
CA GLN A 314 20.05 -0.51 -0.06
C GLN A 314 21.16 -1.58 -0.18
N LYS A 315 21.28 -2.42 0.86
CA LYS A 315 22.17 -3.60 0.88
C LYS A 315 21.59 -4.74 0.04
N ARG A 316 22.42 -5.76 -0.23
CA ARG A 316 22.18 -6.83 -1.23
C ARG A 316 20.87 -7.60 -1.14
N GLU A 317 20.25 -7.65 0.03
CA GLU A 317 18.94 -8.25 0.27
C GLU A 317 18.11 -7.26 1.10
N SER A 318 16.86 -7.04 0.72
CA SER A 318 15.93 -6.25 1.52
C SER A 318 14.48 -6.69 1.37
N GLU A 319 13.70 -6.51 2.42
CA GLU A 319 12.25 -6.67 2.39
C GLU A 319 11.58 -5.30 2.22
N LEU A 320 10.75 -5.13 1.19
CA LEU A 320 9.84 -4.00 1.09
C LEU A 320 8.49 -4.38 1.73
N LEU A 321 7.95 -3.47 2.53
CA LEU A 321 6.57 -3.55 3.00
C LEU A 321 5.63 -3.06 1.88
N VAL A 322 4.66 -3.88 1.51
CA VAL A 322 3.66 -3.56 0.48
C VAL A 322 2.29 -3.43 1.14
N GLU A 323 1.61 -2.32 0.86
CA GLU A 323 0.29 -1.96 1.40
C GLU A 323 -0.62 -1.43 0.27
N GLY A 324 -1.93 -1.59 0.43
CA GLY A 324 -2.92 -1.08 -0.51
C GLY A 324 -4.35 -1.52 -0.22
N LEU A 325 -5.26 -1.28 -1.18
CA LEU A 325 -6.70 -1.51 -1.06
C LEU A 325 -7.23 -2.49 -2.12
N ALA A 326 -8.13 -3.38 -1.70
CA ALA A 326 -8.92 -4.29 -2.54
C ALA A 326 -10.40 -4.24 -2.13
N SER A 327 -11.32 -4.15 -3.09
CA SER A 327 -12.76 -4.10 -2.80
C SER A 327 -13.63 -4.41 -4.03
N ILE A 328 -14.72 -5.16 -3.85
CA ILE A 328 -15.85 -5.24 -4.81
C ILE A 328 -16.99 -4.25 -4.46
N PHE A 329 -16.78 -3.40 -3.45
CA PHE A 329 -17.73 -2.42 -2.91
C PHE A 329 -17.14 -1.00 -2.88
N ALA A 330 -16.30 -0.67 -3.88
CA ALA A 330 -15.62 0.62 -3.94
C ALA A 330 -16.60 1.80 -4.04
N GLY A 331 -16.36 2.86 -3.27
CA GLY A 331 -17.20 4.05 -3.23
C GLY A 331 -18.40 3.99 -2.27
N LEU A 332 -18.73 2.83 -1.69
CA LEU A 332 -19.82 2.72 -0.71
C LEU A 332 -19.39 3.19 0.71
N PRO A 333 -20.27 3.89 1.45
CA PRO A 333 -20.06 4.25 2.85
C PRO A 333 -19.85 3.02 3.76
N SER A 334 -18.91 3.11 4.70
CA SER A 334 -18.56 1.99 5.60
C SER A 334 -19.73 1.45 6.43
N PHE A 335 -20.73 2.27 6.78
CA PHE A 335 -21.90 1.82 7.54
C PHE A 335 -22.78 0.82 6.77
N MET A 336 -22.74 0.85 5.43
CA MET A 336 -23.42 -0.15 4.57
C MET A 336 -22.60 -1.43 4.39
N LEU A 337 -21.44 -1.53 5.06
CA LEU A 337 -20.50 -2.65 4.95
C LEU A 337 -20.14 -3.25 6.32
N GLU A 338 -20.89 -2.92 7.39
CA GLU A 338 -20.60 -3.37 8.78
C GLU A 338 -20.58 -4.89 8.94
N ASN A 339 -21.34 -5.63 8.11
CA ASN A 339 -21.35 -7.10 8.07
C ASN A 339 -20.36 -7.70 7.04
N HIS A 340 -19.50 -6.89 6.41
CA HIS A 340 -18.62 -7.27 5.31
C HIS A 340 -17.15 -6.90 5.58
N SER A 341 -16.58 -7.49 6.64
CA SER A 341 -15.21 -7.23 7.13
C SER A 341 -14.13 -7.27 6.04
N ASP A 342 -14.28 -8.13 5.04
CA ASP A 342 -13.25 -8.37 4.03
C ASP A 342 -13.59 -7.67 2.69
N ARG A 343 -14.65 -6.85 2.67
CA ARG A 343 -15.20 -6.13 1.48
C ARG A 343 -15.35 -7.01 0.24
N GLY A 344 -15.71 -8.28 0.46
CA GLY A 344 -15.91 -9.30 -0.57
C GLY A 344 -14.63 -9.98 -1.09
N ILE A 345 -13.47 -9.66 -0.53
CA ILE A 345 -12.17 -10.17 -0.94
C ILE A 345 -11.80 -11.43 -0.14
N ALA A 346 -11.64 -12.56 -0.82
CA ALA A 346 -11.27 -13.83 -0.19
C ALA A 346 -9.77 -13.94 0.13
N ARG A 347 -8.91 -13.26 -0.64
CA ARG A 347 -7.45 -13.17 -0.40
C ARG A 347 -6.79 -12.10 -1.28
N VAL A 348 -5.61 -11.65 -0.86
CA VAL A 348 -4.62 -10.97 -1.71
C VAL A 348 -3.29 -11.72 -1.63
N VAL A 349 -2.61 -11.86 -2.76
CA VAL A 349 -1.29 -12.51 -2.90
C VAL A 349 -0.30 -11.52 -3.50
N LEU A 350 0.91 -11.44 -2.94
CA LEU A 350 2.00 -10.60 -3.43
C LEU A 350 3.11 -11.46 -4.04
N ARG A 351 3.65 -11.06 -5.19
CA ARG A 351 4.79 -11.71 -5.85
C ARG A 351 5.72 -10.68 -6.48
N VAL A 352 6.97 -11.08 -6.74
CA VAL A 352 7.93 -10.30 -7.55
C VAL A 352 8.16 -11.07 -8.85
N GLY A 353 7.85 -10.45 -9.99
CA GLY A 353 7.94 -11.08 -11.31
C GLY A 353 7.17 -12.40 -11.41
N GLU A 354 7.87 -13.46 -11.82
CA GLU A 354 7.36 -14.84 -11.91
C GLU A 354 7.59 -15.66 -10.62
N GLY A 355 8.09 -15.03 -9.55
CA GLY A 355 8.36 -15.68 -8.27
C GLY A 355 7.11 -16.19 -7.55
N SER A 356 7.32 -17.10 -6.59
CA SER A 356 6.24 -17.69 -5.78
C SER A 356 5.53 -16.63 -4.94
N GLY A 357 4.22 -16.50 -5.13
CA GLY A 357 3.41 -15.53 -4.39
C GLY A 357 3.21 -15.89 -2.91
N GLN A 358 3.33 -14.89 -2.04
CA GLN A 358 3.03 -14.99 -0.60
C GLN A 358 1.67 -14.35 -0.28
N PRO A 359 0.88 -14.89 0.66
CA PRO A 359 -0.37 -14.28 1.08
C PRO A 359 -0.11 -12.98 1.84
N ALA A 360 -0.86 -11.92 1.52
CA ALA A 360 -0.92 -10.72 2.34
C ALA A 360 -1.89 -10.91 3.51
N LEU A 361 -1.66 -10.19 4.62
CA LEU A 361 -2.68 -9.97 5.63
C LEU A 361 -3.76 -9.06 5.04
N LEU A 362 -5.03 -9.38 5.26
CA LEU A 362 -6.19 -8.64 4.76
C LEU A 362 -7.08 -8.24 5.94
N SER A 363 -7.57 -7.00 5.97
CA SER A 363 -8.51 -6.49 6.97
C SER A 363 -9.24 -5.25 6.42
N GLU A 364 -10.56 -5.21 6.45
CA GLU A 364 -11.37 -4.05 6.01
C GLU A 364 -11.05 -3.59 4.56
N GLY A 365 -10.72 -4.56 3.70
CA GLY A 365 -10.26 -4.35 2.32
C GLY A 365 -8.82 -3.80 2.18
N HIS A 366 -8.15 -3.45 3.28
CA HIS A 366 -6.72 -3.12 3.26
C HIS A 366 -5.89 -4.40 3.26
N PHE A 367 -4.89 -4.49 2.39
CA PHE A 367 -3.93 -5.59 2.40
C PHE A 367 -2.52 -5.11 2.77
N ARG A 368 -1.76 -5.96 3.47
CA ARG A 368 -0.39 -5.69 3.92
C ARG A 368 0.46 -6.95 3.87
N GLY A 369 1.65 -6.87 3.29
CA GLY A 369 2.62 -7.97 3.27
C GLY A 369 4.06 -7.48 3.07
N ARG A 370 5.00 -8.42 2.97
CA ARG A 370 6.40 -8.13 2.61
C ARG A 370 6.79 -8.90 1.36
N VAL A 371 7.71 -8.33 0.59
CA VAL A 371 8.38 -9.01 -0.53
C VAL A 371 9.88 -8.78 -0.45
N SER A 372 10.66 -9.83 -0.69
CA SER A 372 12.11 -9.71 -0.88
C SER A 372 12.41 -9.09 -2.24
N LEU A 373 13.37 -8.16 -2.30
CA LEU A 373 13.83 -7.53 -3.53
C LEU A 373 15.28 -7.93 -3.84
N GLU A 374 15.58 -8.09 -5.13
CA GLU A 374 16.93 -8.31 -5.67
C GLU A 374 17.52 -7.00 -6.24
N ILE A 375 18.83 -6.95 -6.50
CA ILE A 375 19.47 -5.80 -7.14
C ILE A 375 19.03 -5.71 -8.62
N GLY A 376 18.46 -4.57 -9.01
CA GLY A 376 17.88 -4.36 -10.34
C GLY A 376 16.41 -3.94 -10.29
N GLU A 377 15.69 -4.17 -11.39
CA GLU A 377 14.27 -3.84 -11.52
C GLU A 377 13.38 -4.95 -10.92
N ASN A 378 12.62 -4.62 -9.88
CA ASN A 378 11.69 -5.54 -9.22
C ASN A 378 10.25 -5.14 -9.55
N ARG A 379 9.56 -5.94 -10.37
CA ARG A 379 8.14 -5.75 -10.64
C ARG A 379 7.30 -6.48 -9.58
N ILE A 380 6.80 -5.73 -8.61
CA ILE A 380 5.92 -6.24 -7.56
C ILE A 380 4.50 -6.32 -8.11
N ILE A 381 3.84 -7.46 -7.96
CA ILE A 381 2.46 -7.70 -8.42
C ILE A 381 1.63 -8.12 -7.21
N ALA A 382 0.51 -7.43 -7.00
CA ALA A 382 -0.56 -7.82 -6.11
C ALA A 382 -1.69 -8.46 -6.93
N THR A 383 -2.16 -9.63 -6.52
CA THR A 383 -3.28 -10.37 -7.12
C THR A 383 -4.38 -10.53 -6.07
N ALA A 384 -5.54 -9.90 -6.27
CA ALA A 384 -6.72 -10.08 -5.42
C ALA A 384 -7.62 -11.19 -5.98
N THR A 385 -8.29 -11.93 -5.09
CA THR A 385 -9.38 -12.86 -5.44
C THR A 385 -10.57 -12.56 -4.54
N SER A 386 -11.75 -12.37 -5.13
CA SER A 386 -13.02 -12.19 -4.39
C SER A 386 -13.71 -13.53 -4.11
N HIS A 387 -14.71 -13.56 -3.21
CA HIS A 387 -15.37 -14.82 -2.82
C HIS A 387 -16.13 -15.50 -3.97
N ASP A 388 -16.62 -14.73 -4.95
CA ASP A 388 -17.20 -15.21 -6.21
C ASP A 388 -16.16 -15.71 -7.24
N GLY A 389 -14.86 -15.55 -6.95
CA GLY A 389 -13.78 -16.02 -7.79
C GLY A 389 -13.28 -15.04 -8.86
N ARG A 390 -13.81 -13.81 -8.96
CA ARG A 390 -13.18 -12.77 -9.81
C ARG A 390 -11.78 -12.43 -9.30
N VAL A 391 -10.88 -12.15 -10.24
CA VAL A 391 -9.45 -11.86 -10.01
C VAL A 391 -9.06 -10.54 -10.64
N ALA A 392 -8.22 -9.75 -9.95
CA ALA A 392 -7.61 -8.54 -10.47
C ALA A 392 -6.12 -8.48 -10.07
N ASP A 393 -5.29 -7.97 -10.97
CA ASP A 393 -3.85 -7.74 -10.77
C ASP A 393 -3.56 -6.23 -10.76
N ALA A 394 -2.72 -5.78 -9.82
CA ALA A 394 -2.10 -4.46 -9.81
C ALA A 394 -0.59 -4.63 -9.66
N PHE A 395 0.21 -3.67 -10.15
CA PHE A 395 1.67 -3.76 -10.05
C PHE A 395 2.35 -2.41 -9.84
N VAL A 396 3.53 -2.44 -9.22
CA VAL A 396 4.45 -1.32 -9.05
C VAL A 396 5.88 -1.80 -9.33
N THR A 397 6.74 -0.92 -9.83
CA THR A 397 8.13 -1.26 -10.19
C THR A 397 9.09 -0.53 -9.26
N VAL A 398 9.95 -1.29 -8.58
CA VAL A 398 10.95 -0.76 -7.64
C VAL A 398 12.35 -1.13 -8.11
N THR A 399 13.18 -0.14 -8.40
CA THR A 399 14.58 -0.37 -8.81
C THR A 399 15.49 -0.34 -7.58
N VAL A 400 16.06 -1.48 -7.19
CA VAL A 400 17.03 -1.54 -6.10
C VAL A 400 18.44 -1.33 -6.64
N ARG A 401 19.18 -0.38 -6.05
CA ARG A 401 20.59 -0.13 -6.36
C ARG A 401 21.45 -0.26 -5.11
N LEU A 402 22.69 -0.72 -5.29
CA LEU A 402 23.73 -0.61 -4.27
C LEU A 402 24.16 0.86 -4.12
N PRO A 403 24.72 1.28 -2.97
CA PRO A 403 25.28 2.62 -2.81
C PRO A 403 26.45 2.85 -3.77
N GLY A 404 26.28 3.83 -4.66
CA GLY A 404 27.35 4.31 -5.52
C GLY A 404 28.43 5.03 -4.70
N CYS A 405 29.66 4.96 -5.19
CA CYS A 405 30.82 5.59 -4.57
C CYS A 405 31.14 6.90 -5.30
N ALA A 406 31.32 7.96 -4.54
CA ALA A 406 31.78 9.27 -4.99
C ALA A 406 33.29 9.42 -4.73
N GLU A 407 33.98 10.17 -5.57
CA GLU A 407 35.39 10.52 -5.39
C GLU A 407 35.52 11.97 -4.89
N LEU A 408 36.29 12.18 -3.82
CA LEU A 408 36.58 13.49 -3.23
C LEU A 408 38.09 13.74 -3.25
N GLN A 409 38.52 14.77 -3.98
CA GLN A 409 39.87 15.32 -3.92
C GLN A 409 39.85 16.67 -3.21
N VAL A 410 40.91 17.02 -2.47
CA VAL A 410 41.01 18.28 -1.71
C VAL A 410 42.31 19.00 -2.05
N GLN A 411 42.20 20.20 -2.63
CA GLN A 411 43.31 21.00 -3.14
C GLN A 411 43.26 22.43 -2.58
N ALA A 412 44.38 23.15 -2.62
CA ALA A 412 44.41 24.56 -2.27
C ALA A 412 45.29 25.37 -3.23
N GLU A 413 44.90 26.62 -3.50
CA GLU A 413 45.61 27.57 -4.35
C GLU A 413 45.74 28.96 -3.68
N ARG A 414 46.72 29.72 -4.16
CA ARG A 414 46.86 31.16 -3.91
C ARG A 414 47.27 31.82 -5.22
N ASP A 415 46.55 32.87 -5.62
CA ASP A 415 46.84 33.64 -6.85
C ASP A 415 46.92 32.77 -8.14
N GLY A 416 46.34 31.56 -8.12
CA GLY A 416 46.35 30.56 -9.19
C GLY A 416 47.44 29.48 -9.08
N GLU A 417 48.34 29.56 -8.10
CA GLU A 417 49.41 28.58 -7.85
C GLU A 417 49.05 27.65 -6.67
N PRO A 418 49.38 26.34 -6.71
CA PRO A 418 49.08 25.41 -5.62
C PRO A 418 49.78 25.77 -4.30
N VAL A 419 49.07 25.61 -3.17
CA VAL A 419 49.63 25.77 -1.81
C VAL A 419 49.37 24.56 -0.92
N VAL A 420 50.32 24.25 -0.04
CA VAL A 420 50.20 23.17 0.96
C VAL A 420 49.65 23.65 2.29
N SER A 421 49.59 24.97 2.52
CA SER A 421 49.15 25.52 3.81
C SER A 421 48.10 26.62 3.65
N LEU A 422 47.12 26.62 4.56
CA LEU A 422 46.07 27.63 4.63
C LEU A 422 46.49 28.91 5.38
N SER A 423 47.71 28.95 5.89
CA SER A 423 48.34 30.05 6.60
C SER A 423 49.77 30.30 6.06
N GLU A 424 50.40 31.41 6.45
CA GLU A 424 51.81 31.64 6.16
C GLU A 424 52.67 30.68 6.98
N ARG A 425 53.48 29.85 6.33
CA ARG A 425 54.26 28.78 6.97
C ARG A 425 55.76 28.90 6.69
N GLY A 426 56.55 28.84 7.77
CA GLY A 426 58.00 28.85 7.75
C GLY A 426 58.55 27.48 8.15
N ILE A 427 59.57 27.00 7.42
CA ILE A 427 60.13 25.67 7.60
C ILE A 427 61.64 25.77 7.75
N GLU A 428 62.20 25.23 8.84
CA GLU A 428 63.63 24.96 8.92
C GLU A 428 63.93 23.51 8.51
N LEU A 429 64.66 23.37 7.41
CA LEU A 429 65.22 22.10 6.96
C LEU A 429 66.52 21.86 7.73
N VAL A 430 66.58 20.79 8.53
CA VAL A 430 67.77 20.40 9.29
C VAL A 430 68.36 19.15 8.65
N PHE A 431 69.52 19.29 8.00
CA PHE A 431 70.12 18.23 7.18
C PHE A 431 71.37 17.61 7.82
N ASP A 432 71.42 16.28 7.87
CA ASP A 432 72.56 15.51 8.36
C ASP A 432 73.74 15.54 7.37
N ALA A 433 74.87 16.10 7.81
CA ALA A 433 76.16 16.01 7.13
C ALA A 433 77.21 15.35 8.03
N SER A 434 76.82 14.46 8.91
CA SER A 434 77.74 13.64 9.68
C SER A 434 78.45 12.59 8.81
N GLY A 435 79.52 11.99 9.34
CA GLY A 435 80.33 11.03 8.58
C GLY A 435 79.65 9.71 8.18
N SER A 436 78.42 9.40 8.63
CA SER A 436 77.67 8.20 8.19
C SER A 436 77.08 8.38 6.80
N MET A 437 76.82 9.62 6.40
CA MET A 437 76.28 9.99 5.09
C MET A 437 77.25 9.71 3.91
N TRP A 438 78.49 9.26 4.19
CA TRP A 438 79.41 8.66 3.22
C TRP A 438 79.09 7.21 2.85
N ALA A 439 78.26 6.50 3.62
CA ALA A 439 77.82 5.15 3.29
C ALA A 439 77.10 5.14 1.92
N GLN A 440 77.23 4.04 1.18
CA GLN A 440 76.64 3.90 -0.14
C GLN A 440 75.33 3.11 -0.13
N LEU A 441 74.41 3.52 -1.01
CA LEU A 441 73.19 2.83 -1.37
C LEU A 441 73.07 2.88 -2.90
N ASP A 442 72.87 1.71 -3.54
CA ASP A 442 72.74 1.55 -4.99
C ASP A 442 73.77 2.30 -5.85
N GLY A 443 75.02 2.39 -5.35
CA GLY A 443 76.17 2.99 -6.04
C GLY A 443 76.36 4.49 -5.85
N LYS A 444 75.44 5.20 -5.18
CA LYS A 444 75.62 6.59 -4.73
C LYS A 444 75.86 6.66 -3.22
N THR A 445 76.41 7.75 -2.72
CA THR A 445 76.49 8.00 -1.26
C THR A 445 75.14 8.49 -0.71
N LYS A 446 74.83 8.20 0.55
CA LYS A 446 73.62 8.71 1.22
C LYS A 446 73.51 10.23 1.15
N VAL A 447 74.62 10.98 1.24
CA VAL A 447 74.61 12.44 1.06
C VAL A 447 74.22 12.87 -0.36
N GLU A 448 74.69 12.18 -1.40
CA GLU A 448 74.33 12.51 -2.79
C GLU A 448 72.85 12.25 -3.03
N ILE A 449 72.33 11.09 -2.60
CA ILE A 449 70.91 10.77 -2.76
C ILE A 449 70.07 11.74 -1.92
N GLY A 450 70.38 11.95 -0.64
CA GLY A 450 69.65 12.88 0.23
C GLY A 450 69.61 14.31 -0.34
N ARG A 451 70.71 14.77 -0.96
CA ARG A 451 70.77 16.05 -1.68
C ARG A 451 69.90 16.07 -2.92
N GLU A 452 70.07 15.12 -3.84
CA GLU A 452 69.26 15.03 -5.07
C GLU A 452 67.77 14.98 -4.71
N THR A 453 67.42 14.17 -3.72
CA THR A 453 66.06 13.92 -3.25
C THR A 453 65.45 15.20 -2.66
N LEU A 454 66.18 15.93 -1.80
CA LEU A 454 65.70 17.20 -1.24
C LEU A 454 65.72 18.36 -2.26
N VAL A 455 66.67 18.37 -3.19
CA VAL A 455 66.73 19.35 -4.30
C VAL A 455 65.55 19.16 -5.26
N SER A 456 65.22 17.92 -5.64
CA SER A 456 63.99 17.60 -6.36
C SER A 456 62.74 17.89 -5.54
N ALA A 457 62.83 17.89 -4.20
CA ALA A 457 61.71 18.24 -3.36
C ALA A 457 61.41 19.76 -3.34
N LEU A 458 62.44 20.59 -3.45
CA LEU A 458 62.27 22.04 -3.62
C LEU A 458 61.49 22.41 -4.90
N ASP A 459 61.50 21.56 -5.92
CA ASP A 459 60.89 21.86 -7.23
C ASP A 459 59.36 21.83 -7.20
N TRP A 460 58.75 20.95 -6.39
CA TRP A 460 57.28 20.87 -6.24
C TRP A 460 56.74 21.70 -5.06
N MET A 461 57.60 22.11 -4.13
CA MET A 461 57.16 22.93 -2.99
C MET A 461 56.48 24.23 -3.47
N PRO A 462 55.39 24.67 -2.83
CA PRO A 462 54.77 25.97 -3.09
C PRO A 462 55.70 27.16 -2.87
N ALA A 463 55.49 28.23 -3.65
CA ALA A 463 56.38 29.41 -3.69
C ALA A 463 56.26 30.33 -2.45
N ASP A 464 55.19 30.17 -1.67
CA ASP A 464 54.89 30.93 -0.46
C ASP A 464 55.56 30.39 0.81
N LEU A 465 56.08 29.16 0.77
CA LEU A 465 56.82 28.57 1.88
C LEU A 465 58.14 29.33 2.09
N GLN A 466 58.32 29.89 3.29
CA GLN A 466 59.60 30.46 3.70
C GLN A 466 60.51 29.33 4.19
N LEU A 467 61.72 29.25 3.66
CA LEU A 467 62.64 28.13 3.90
C LEU A 467 63.93 28.60 4.56
N ALA A 468 64.31 27.91 5.63
CA ALA A 468 65.65 27.96 6.23
C ALA A 468 66.38 26.63 6.01
N LEU A 469 67.71 26.67 6.02
CA LEU A 469 68.56 25.48 5.97
C LEU A 469 69.63 25.53 7.06
N ARG A 470 69.53 24.59 7.99
CA ARG A 470 70.55 24.27 8.99
C ARG A 470 71.20 22.93 8.65
N VAL A 471 72.51 22.83 8.81
CA VAL A 471 73.29 21.62 8.51
C VAL A 471 74.21 21.34 9.69
N TYR A 472 74.34 20.07 10.08
CA TYR A 472 75.23 19.65 11.17
C TYR A 472 76.27 18.63 10.73
N GLY A 473 77.45 18.69 11.34
CA GLY A 473 78.54 17.74 11.11
C GLY A 473 79.38 17.98 9.85
N HIS A 474 79.17 19.07 9.10
CA HIS A 474 79.96 19.38 7.90
C HIS A 474 81.24 20.17 8.19
N GLN A 475 81.35 20.84 9.33
CA GLN A 475 82.50 21.72 9.61
C GLN A 475 83.73 20.90 10.03
N HIS A 476 83.54 19.96 10.96
CA HIS A 476 84.59 19.24 11.68
C HIS A 476 84.62 17.74 11.39
N SER A 477 85.77 17.10 11.59
CA SER A 477 85.90 15.65 11.40
C SER A 477 85.52 14.85 12.64
N ARG A 478 85.11 13.58 12.47
CA ARG A 478 84.70 12.68 13.56
C ARG A 478 85.72 12.57 14.69
N GLU A 479 87.02 12.64 14.38
CA GLU A 479 88.12 12.58 15.34
C GLU A 479 88.14 13.80 16.28
N GLN A 480 87.69 14.97 15.81
CA GLN A 480 87.61 16.20 16.59
C GLN A 480 86.45 16.19 17.61
N LYS A 481 85.46 15.30 17.43
CA LYS A 481 84.27 15.15 18.29
C LYS A 481 83.57 16.48 18.62
N ASN A 482 83.49 17.40 17.65
CA ASN A 482 82.77 18.64 17.88
C ASN A 482 81.26 18.37 17.94
N CYS A 483 80.67 18.59 19.12
CA CYS A 483 79.25 18.39 19.41
C CYS A 483 78.41 19.68 19.34
N THR A 484 79.01 20.77 18.84
CA THR A 484 78.30 22.01 18.47
C THR A 484 78.52 22.37 16.98
N ASP A 485 78.83 21.37 16.15
CA ASP A 485 78.96 21.49 14.68
C ASP A 485 77.56 21.56 14.05
N SER A 486 76.93 22.74 14.06
CA SER A 486 75.60 23.01 13.49
C SER A 486 75.50 24.46 13.01
N GLU A 487 75.26 24.67 11.72
CA GLU A 487 75.32 25.97 11.05
C GLU A 487 74.03 26.27 10.27
N LEU A 488 73.47 27.46 10.49
CA LEU A 488 72.38 28.01 9.68
C LEU A 488 72.96 28.60 8.37
N LEU A 489 73.04 27.78 7.32
CA LEU A 489 73.57 28.19 6.02
C LEU A 489 72.62 29.14 5.27
N VAL A 490 71.30 29.01 5.50
CA VAL A 490 70.27 29.87 4.92
C VAL A 490 69.29 30.26 6.02
N PRO A 491 69.34 31.51 6.53
CA PRO A 491 68.31 32.04 7.42
C PRO A 491 66.95 32.15 6.72
N LEU A 492 65.87 32.02 7.50
CA LEU A 492 64.49 31.99 7.02
C LEU A 492 64.09 33.27 6.26
N ALA A 493 63.76 33.15 4.98
CA ALA A 493 63.11 34.21 4.21
C ALA A 493 62.23 33.67 3.06
N ALA A 494 61.39 34.55 2.50
CA ALA A 494 60.59 34.26 1.31
C ALA A 494 61.44 34.20 0.05
N GLY A 495 61.16 33.25 -0.85
CA GLY A 495 61.86 33.07 -2.12
C GLY A 495 63.23 32.37 -2.04
N ASP A 496 63.67 31.94 -0.85
CA ASP A 496 65.02 31.41 -0.61
C ASP A 496 65.33 30.02 -1.21
N ARG A 497 64.41 29.44 -1.98
CA ARG A 497 64.54 28.13 -2.63
C ARG A 497 65.88 27.91 -3.33
N GLU A 498 66.33 28.87 -4.15
CA GLU A 498 67.60 28.73 -4.88
C GLU A 498 68.83 28.96 -3.99
N ARG A 499 68.69 29.71 -2.89
CA ARG A 499 69.72 29.80 -1.85
C ARG A 499 69.84 28.48 -1.09
N VAL A 500 68.73 27.84 -0.73
CA VAL A 500 68.68 26.49 -0.15
C VAL A 500 69.25 25.46 -1.12
N ARG A 501 68.85 25.46 -2.40
CA ARG A 501 69.39 24.58 -3.44
C ARG A 501 70.91 24.70 -3.57
N THR A 502 71.42 25.94 -3.60
CA THR A 502 72.86 26.22 -3.69
C THR A 502 73.61 25.77 -2.43
N ALA A 503 73.06 26.03 -1.24
CA ALA A 503 73.65 25.64 0.03
C ALA A 503 73.64 24.12 0.25
N LEU A 504 72.58 23.42 -0.18
CA LEU A 504 72.50 21.95 -0.14
C LEU A 504 73.64 21.27 -0.90
N LEU A 505 74.19 21.90 -1.94
CA LEU A 505 75.28 21.33 -2.74
C LEU A 505 76.69 21.70 -2.21
N SER A 506 76.82 22.73 -1.37
CA SER A 506 78.12 23.35 -1.06
C SER A 506 78.97 22.63 0.00
N PHE A 507 78.35 22.01 1.00
CA PHE A 507 79.05 21.34 2.11
C PHE A 507 79.59 19.95 1.72
N LYS A 508 80.24 19.25 2.66
CA LYS A 508 80.60 17.82 2.56
C LYS A 508 80.39 17.16 3.92
N PRO A 509 80.03 15.86 3.99
CA PRO A 509 79.85 15.20 5.28
C PRO A 509 81.18 14.87 5.97
N ARG A 510 81.29 15.04 7.29
CA ARG A 510 82.58 14.92 8.01
C ARG A 510 82.50 14.43 9.46
N GLY A 511 81.45 14.81 10.19
CA GLY A 511 81.48 14.92 11.65
C GLY A 511 80.55 13.99 12.43
N GLN A 512 80.14 14.46 13.59
CA GLN A 512 79.20 13.80 14.52
C GLN A 512 77.73 14.16 14.18
N THR A 513 76.76 13.59 14.89
CA THR A 513 75.32 13.86 14.77
C THR A 513 74.77 14.63 15.99
N PRO A 514 75.08 15.92 16.18
CA PRO A 514 74.57 16.73 17.30
C PRO A 514 73.13 17.22 17.02
N ILE A 515 72.17 16.30 17.04
CA ILE A 515 70.77 16.55 16.71
C ILE A 515 70.12 17.43 17.78
N ALA A 516 70.30 17.11 19.08
CA ALA A 516 69.71 17.86 20.19
C ALA A 516 70.18 19.33 20.20
N TYR A 517 71.50 19.55 20.04
CA TYR A 517 72.08 20.89 19.97
C TYR A 517 71.55 21.68 18.76
N SER A 518 71.38 21.02 17.61
CA SER A 518 70.82 21.63 16.40
C SER A 518 69.37 22.07 16.61
N LEU A 519 68.53 21.20 17.18
CA LEU A 519 67.14 21.53 17.55
C LEU A 519 67.07 22.70 18.55
N ASP A 520 67.99 22.77 19.51
CA ASP A 520 68.03 23.84 20.49
C ASP A 520 68.36 25.23 19.93
N GLN A 521 68.87 25.36 18.69
CA GLN A 521 69.11 26.67 18.06
C GLN A 521 67.85 27.25 17.39
N ILE A 522 66.97 26.39 16.86
CA ILE A 522 65.88 26.74 15.92
C ILE A 522 64.92 27.79 16.49
N ALA A 523 64.68 27.78 17.81
CA ALA A 523 63.85 28.78 18.47
C ALA A 523 64.36 30.22 18.24
N GLY A 524 65.67 30.42 18.14
CA GLY A 524 66.28 31.70 17.78
C GLY A 524 66.24 31.98 16.28
N ASP A 525 66.50 30.97 15.45
CA ASP A 525 66.54 31.06 14.00
C ASP A 525 65.16 31.45 13.40
N MET A 526 64.08 30.95 14.00
CA MET A 526 62.68 31.23 13.62
C MET A 526 62.00 32.31 14.49
N ALA A 527 62.73 33.05 15.32
CA ALA A 527 62.16 34.00 16.29
C ALA A 527 61.46 35.23 15.65
N SER A 528 61.82 35.57 14.41
CA SER A 528 61.25 36.72 13.68
C SER A 528 59.99 36.39 12.87
N PHE A 529 59.61 35.11 12.77
CA PHE A 529 58.51 34.66 11.92
C PHE A 529 57.24 34.36 12.75
N ALA A 530 56.16 35.08 12.44
CA ALA A 530 54.91 35.05 13.21
C ALA A 530 53.84 34.05 12.70
N GLY A 531 54.10 33.34 11.60
CA GLY A 531 53.20 32.33 11.04
C GLY A 531 53.39 30.95 11.68
N GLU A 532 52.90 29.90 11.02
CA GLU A 532 53.09 28.53 11.47
C GLU A 532 54.55 28.09 11.25
N ARG A 533 55.20 27.59 12.32
CA ARG A 533 56.62 27.22 12.33
C ARG A 533 56.79 25.71 12.43
N ALA A 534 57.51 25.11 11.49
CA ALA A 534 57.79 23.68 11.44
C ALA A 534 59.28 23.40 11.19
N VAL A 535 59.74 22.23 11.64
CA VAL A 535 61.08 21.71 11.38
C VAL A 535 60.96 20.40 10.61
N VAL A 536 61.83 20.20 9.62
CA VAL A 536 62.01 18.90 8.96
C VAL A 536 63.46 18.46 9.14
N LEU A 537 63.67 17.51 10.06
CA LEU A 537 64.95 16.85 10.28
C LEU A 537 65.12 15.70 9.27
N VAL A 538 66.16 15.76 8.43
CA VAL A 538 66.52 14.72 7.47
C VAL A 538 67.84 14.08 7.92
N THR A 539 67.80 12.81 8.33
CA THR A 539 68.96 12.11 8.94
C THR A 539 69.00 10.61 8.63
N ASP A 540 70.20 10.04 8.72
CA ASP A 540 70.48 8.61 8.50
C ASP A 540 70.83 7.82 9.78
N GLY A 541 70.78 8.46 10.96
CA GLY A 541 71.15 7.83 12.22
C GLY A 541 70.78 8.64 13.47
N ILE A 542 71.20 8.13 14.62
CA ILE A 542 70.89 8.71 15.95
C ILE A 542 71.95 9.69 16.45
N GLU A 543 71.60 10.41 17.52
CA GLU A 543 72.44 11.35 18.28
C GLU A 543 73.73 10.69 18.81
N SER A 544 74.90 11.14 18.32
CA SER A 544 76.22 10.60 18.71
C SER A 544 76.96 11.42 19.76
N CYS A 545 76.40 12.58 20.16
CA CYS A 545 77.04 13.56 21.04
C CYS A 545 76.46 13.61 22.47
N GLY A 546 75.48 12.75 22.78
CA GLY A 546 74.98 12.54 24.15
C GLY A 546 73.98 13.59 24.63
N GLY A 547 73.38 14.36 23.72
CA GLY A 547 72.19 15.16 24.02
C GLY A 547 70.91 14.32 24.11
N ASP A 548 69.78 14.98 24.36
CA ASP A 548 68.43 14.38 24.31
C ASP A 548 67.58 15.11 23.25
N PRO A 549 67.54 14.62 22.00
CA PRO A 549 66.76 15.24 20.94
C PRO A 549 65.25 15.18 21.18
N VAL A 550 64.78 14.22 21.99
CA VAL A 550 63.36 14.06 22.33
C VAL A 550 62.94 15.15 23.30
N ALA A 551 63.80 15.51 24.26
CA ALA A 551 63.61 16.68 25.13
C ALA A 551 63.68 18.00 24.34
N SER A 552 64.65 18.17 23.42
CA SER A 552 64.74 19.38 22.60
C SER A 552 63.53 19.56 21.67
N ALA A 553 63.04 18.48 21.04
CA ALA A 553 61.83 18.52 20.22
C ALA A 553 60.55 18.82 21.02
N ARG A 554 60.42 18.24 22.23
CA ARG A 554 59.32 18.56 23.14
C ARG A 554 59.34 20.03 23.55
N LYS A 555 60.51 20.54 23.95
CA LYS A 555 60.74 21.93 24.33
C LYS A 555 60.36 22.90 23.20
N LEU A 556 60.78 22.63 21.96
CA LEU A 556 60.38 23.41 20.78
C LEU A 556 58.84 23.50 20.64
N LYS A 557 58.13 22.40 20.91
CA LYS A 557 56.66 22.41 20.87
C LYS A 557 56.02 23.14 22.05
N GLU A 558 56.54 22.94 23.26
CA GLU A 558 55.98 23.50 24.49
C GLU A 558 56.25 25.01 24.64
N THR A 559 57.40 25.53 24.19
CA THR A 559 57.74 26.96 24.33
C THR A 559 57.46 27.79 23.09
N GLU A 560 57.68 27.24 21.89
CA GLU A 560 57.54 27.98 20.62
C GLU A 560 56.35 27.52 19.76
N GLY A 561 55.66 26.44 20.15
CA GLY A 561 54.63 25.82 19.31
C GLY A 561 55.16 25.07 18.08
N ILE A 562 56.48 25.05 17.89
CA ILE A 562 57.17 24.48 16.72
C ILE A 562 57.02 22.95 16.73
N THR A 563 56.53 22.37 15.64
CA THR A 563 56.49 20.91 15.46
C THR A 563 57.69 20.43 14.65
N VAL A 564 58.33 19.38 15.14
CA VAL A 564 59.49 18.72 14.53
C VAL A 564 59.02 17.44 13.84
N HIS A 565 59.16 17.40 12.52
CA HIS A 565 58.95 16.22 11.71
C HIS A 565 60.30 15.61 11.36
N VAL A 566 60.35 14.28 11.25
CA VAL A 566 61.61 13.54 11.09
C VAL A 566 61.50 12.61 9.90
N ILE A 567 62.36 12.85 8.90
CA ILE A 567 62.50 12.02 7.73
C ILE A 567 63.72 11.13 7.90
N GLY A 568 63.46 9.85 8.15
CA GLY A 568 64.47 8.81 8.20
C GLY A 568 64.93 8.39 6.82
N PHE A 569 66.19 8.65 6.47
CA PHE A 569 66.75 8.37 5.15
C PHE A 569 67.64 7.12 5.14
N GLY A 570 67.39 6.21 4.17
CA GLY A 570 68.27 5.06 3.92
C GLY A 570 68.33 4.04 5.08
N MET A 571 67.26 3.89 5.85
CA MET A 571 67.10 2.86 6.89
C MET A 571 66.33 1.62 6.38
N GLY A 572 66.55 0.48 7.06
CA GLY A 572 66.07 -0.84 6.63
C GLY A 572 64.56 -1.05 6.74
N GLY A 573 64.03 -2.08 6.07
CA GLY A 573 62.60 -2.41 6.04
C GLY A 573 62.01 -3.05 7.31
N THR A 574 62.69 -2.95 8.45
CA THR A 574 62.30 -3.48 9.76
C THR A 574 62.65 -2.45 10.83
N GLU A 575 61.78 -2.25 11.83
CA GLU A 575 62.02 -1.27 12.90
C GLU A 575 63.20 -1.66 13.80
N ASP A 576 64.35 -1.06 13.53
CA ASP A 576 65.54 -1.08 14.37
C ASP A 576 65.40 -0.11 15.58
N GLU A 577 66.47 0.03 16.38
CA GLU A 577 66.48 0.96 17.52
C GLU A 577 66.59 2.41 17.07
N ASP A 578 67.21 2.66 15.91
CA ASP A 578 67.40 3.99 15.34
C ASP A 578 66.08 4.59 14.86
N GLN A 579 65.26 3.82 14.11
CA GLN A 579 63.92 4.24 13.70
C GLN A 579 62.99 4.54 14.89
N ARG A 580 63.09 3.76 15.97
CA ARG A 580 62.32 4.03 17.21
C ARG A 580 62.79 5.30 17.92
N SER A 581 64.10 5.56 17.96
CA SER A 581 64.66 6.80 18.50
C SER A 581 64.20 8.02 17.69
N LEU A 582 64.36 7.98 16.36
CA LEU A 582 63.96 9.06 15.45
C LEU A 582 62.44 9.31 15.44
N ARG A 583 61.63 8.27 15.63
CA ARG A 583 60.17 8.41 15.80
C ARG A 583 59.80 9.17 17.07
N ALA A 584 60.44 8.85 18.20
CA ALA A 584 60.17 9.51 19.47
C ALA A 584 60.45 11.03 19.43
N ILE A 585 61.43 11.48 18.64
CA ILE A 585 61.70 12.92 18.41
C ILE A 585 60.49 13.60 17.76
N ALA A 586 59.93 12.99 16.72
CA ALA A 586 58.77 13.54 16.03
C ALA A 586 57.53 13.57 16.95
N GLU A 587 57.20 12.42 17.53
CA GLU A 587 56.04 12.25 18.42
C GLU A 587 56.06 13.22 19.61
N ALA A 588 57.23 13.48 20.20
CA ALA A 588 57.39 14.40 21.32
C ALA A 588 57.02 15.86 21.01
N SER A 589 56.90 16.23 19.73
CA SER A 589 56.47 17.56 19.26
C SER A 589 55.10 17.57 18.57
N GLY A 590 54.41 16.42 18.55
CA GLY A 590 53.21 16.18 17.75
C GLY A 590 53.46 16.09 16.24
N GLY A 591 54.71 15.86 15.83
CA GLY A 591 55.12 15.75 14.44
C GLY A 591 55.05 14.34 13.89
N ARG A 592 55.41 14.19 12.61
CA ARG A 592 55.37 12.90 11.90
C ARG A 592 56.76 12.35 11.69
N PHE A 593 56.91 11.05 11.91
CA PHE A 593 58.05 10.26 11.46
C PHE A 593 57.68 9.53 10.17
N VAL A 594 58.55 9.62 9.18
CA VAL A 594 58.37 9.06 7.84
C VAL A 594 59.72 8.56 7.33
N THR A 595 59.73 7.40 6.65
CA THR A 595 60.95 6.87 6.01
C THR A 595 60.87 7.09 4.50
N ALA A 596 61.94 7.61 3.89
CA ALA A 596 62.00 7.83 2.45
C ALA A 596 63.23 7.15 1.84
N ARG A 597 63.03 6.44 0.73
CA ARG A 597 64.07 5.75 -0.05
C ARG A 597 64.25 6.31 -1.47
N SER A 598 63.30 7.13 -1.93
CA SER A 598 63.30 7.73 -3.27
C SER A 598 62.81 9.19 -3.26
N ALA A 599 63.03 9.91 -4.36
CA ALA A 599 62.57 11.30 -4.53
C ALA A 599 61.03 11.44 -4.51
N ALA A 600 60.31 10.43 -5.00
CA ALA A 600 58.85 10.39 -4.90
C ALA A 600 58.40 10.18 -3.45
N GLU A 601 58.97 9.19 -2.75
CA GLU A 601 58.69 8.97 -1.32
C GLU A 601 59.01 10.21 -0.48
N LEU A 602 60.11 10.93 -0.75
CA LEU A 602 60.43 12.14 0.00
C LEU A 602 59.43 13.27 -0.27
N ARG A 603 59.00 13.47 -1.52
CA ARG A 603 57.92 14.42 -1.85
C ARG A 603 56.69 14.10 -1.02
N ASP A 604 56.20 12.86 -1.09
CA ASP A 604 54.94 12.47 -0.49
C ASP A 604 55.03 12.51 1.05
N ALA A 605 56.18 12.12 1.60
CA ALA A 605 56.52 12.23 3.02
C ALA A 605 56.62 13.69 3.52
N LEU A 606 57.15 14.60 2.70
CA LEU A 606 57.20 16.04 2.96
C LEU A 606 55.81 16.68 2.86
N THR A 607 55.00 16.34 1.86
CA THR A 607 53.61 16.82 1.72
C THR A 607 52.74 16.38 2.91
N ALA A 608 52.84 15.11 3.31
CA ALA A 608 52.14 14.60 4.49
C ALA A 608 52.63 15.22 5.83
N THR A 609 53.77 15.90 5.80
CA THR A 609 54.46 16.53 6.94
C THR A 609 54.20 18.04 7.01
N VAL A 610 54.37 18.74 5.89
CA VAL A 610 54.33 20.20 5.76
C VAL A 610 52.93 20.71 5.48
N GLY A 611 52.06 19.91 4.85
CA GLY A 611 50.72 20.37 4.49
C GLY A 611 49.78 20.55 5.69
N THR A 612 48.79 21.42 5.54
CA THR A 612 47.65 21.48 6.47
C THR A 612 46.85 20.19 6.31
N ALA A 613 46.83 19.37 7.35
CA ALA A 613 46.06 18.13 7.39
C ALA A 613 44.55 18.42 7.34
N TRP A 614 43.80 17.53 6.70
CA TRP A 614 42.34 17.60 6.61
C TRP A 614 41.71 16.25 6.89
N THR A 615 40.49 16.24 7.43
CA THR A 615 39.69 15.03 7.65
C THR A 615 38.28 15.21 7.10
N VAL A 616 37.66 14.12 6.67
CA VAL A 616 36.26 14.11 6.22
C VAL A 616 35.41 13.32 7.21
N ARG A 617 34.31 13.94 7.66
CA ARG A 617 33.46 13.43 8.75
C ARG A 617 31.97 13.42 8.39
N LYS A 618 31.23 12.48 8.97
CA LYS A 618 29.76 12.37 8.86
C LYS A 618 29.17 12.42 10.27
N GLY A 619 28.73 13.62 10.68
CA GLY A 619 28.52 13.91 12.10
C GLY A 619 29.87 13.89 12.83
N ASP A 620 29.97 13.07 13.89
CA ASP A 620 31.17 12.92 14.70
C ASP A 620 32.11 11.81 14.20
N GLU A 621 31.68 10.97 13.25
CA GLU A 621 32.48 9.88 12.70
C GLU A 621 33.46 10.41 11.64
N VAL A 622 34.77 10.21 11.87
CA VAL A 622 35.82 10.51 10.89
C VAL A 622 36.01 9.30 9.97
N LEU A 623 35.80 9.51 8.68
CA LEU A 623 35.81 8.45 7.65
C LEU A 623 37.12 8.40 6.86
N GLY A 624 37.97 9.42 7.01
CA GLY A 624 39.33 9.48 6.46
C GLY A 624 39.85 10.91 6.41
N GLY A 625 40.91 11.14 5.64
CA GLY A 625 41.58 12.42 5.53
C GLY A 625 42.87 12.36 4.71
N GLY A 626 43.55 13.49 4.60
CA GLY A 626 44.78 13.65 3.84
C GLY A 626 45.56 14.90 4.26
N SER A 627 46.42 15.40 3.37
CA SER A 627 47.20 16.63 3.54
C SER A 627 47.05 17.53 2.32
N LEU A 628 47.02 18.86 2.49
CA LEU A 628 46.97 19.73 1.32
C LEU A 628 48.25 19.62 0.47
N GLY A 629 48.07 19.52 -0.85
CA GLY A 629 49.13 19.29 -1.82
C GLY A 629 49.50 17.82 -2.04
N SER A 630 48.75 16.86 -1.49
CA SER A 630 48.75 15.48 -1.98
C SER A 630 47.77 15.32 -3.15
N ASP A 631 48.02 14.31 -3.98
CA ASP A 631 47.09 13.91 -5.06
C ASP A 631 45.97 12.98 -4.53
N ASP A 632 45.81 12.84 -3.22
CA ASP A 632 44.92 11.87 -2.57
C ASP A 632 43.45 12.07 -2.96
N VAL A 633 42.81 11.01 -3.45
CA VAL A 633 41.38 10.94 -3.73
C VAL A 633 40.74 9.97 -2.76
N ILE A 634 39.88 10.46 -1.85
CA ILE A 634 39.13 9.60 -0.93
C ILE A 634 37.80 9.18 -1.55
N ARG A 635 37.47 7.89 -1.38
CA ARG A 635 36.24 7.27 -1.88
C ARG A 635 35.24 7.08 -0.74
N LEU A 636 34.05 7.64 -0.92
CA LEU A 636 32.96 7.61 0.08
C LEU A 636 31.64 7.21 -0.58
N PRO A 637 30.66 6.72 0.19
CA PRO A 637 29.26 6.67 -0.27
C PRO A 637 28.75 8.08 -0.59
N GLU A 638 27.73 8.16 -1.45
CA GLU A 638 26.99 9.40 -1.70
C GLU A 638 26.35 10.00 -0.42
N GLY A 639 26.16 11.32 -0.42
CA GLY A 639 25.49 12.08 0.63
C GLY A 639 26.25 13.32 1.12
N ASN A 640 25.87 13.80 2.30
CA ASN A 640 26.43 15.02 2.92
C ASN A 640 27.54 14.70 3.92
N TYR A 641 28.62 15.47 3.86
CA TYR A 641 29.83 15.35 4.68
C TYR A 641 30.37 16.73 5.06
N THR A 642 31.25 16.79 6.07
CA THR A 642 32.06 17.98 6.38
C THR A 642 33.53 17.64 6.20
N VAL A 643 34.29 18.49 5.53
CA VAL A 643 35.76 18.44 5.49
C VAL A 643 36.31 19.48 6.47
N ALA A 644 37.06 19.03 7.48
CA ALA A 644 37.64 19.86 8.53
C ALA A 644 39.16 19.97 8.34
N PHE A 645 39.70 21.18 8.49
CA PHE A 645 41.11 21.49 8.27
C PHE A 645 41.81 21.86 9.57
N ALA A 646 43.02 21.33 9.77
CA ALA A 646 43.86 21.57 10.94
C ALA A 646 44.61 22.92 10.83
N SER A 647 43.85 24.01 10.70
CA SER A 647 44.32 25.39 10.57
C SER A 647 44.03 26.23 11.82
N ALA A 648 44.69 27.39 11.93
CA ALA A 648 44.36 28.43 12.93
C ALA A 648 43.95 29.73 12.22
N PRO A 649 42.67 30.16 12.25
CA PRO A 649 41.52 29.49 12.87
C PRO A 649 41.13 28.18 12.14
N PRO A 650 40.38 27.27 12.81
CA PRO A 650 39.86 26.07 12.17
C PRO A 650 38.91 26.42 11.03
N ILE A 651 39.00 25.66 9.92
CA ILE A 651 38.12 25.80 8.76
C ILE A 651 37.34 24.49 8.61
N GLU A 652 36.02 24.59 8.41
CA GLU A 652 35.16 23.45 8.08
C GLU A 652 34.32 23.76 6.85
N VAL A 653 34.30 22.85 5.88
CA VAL A 653 33.58 23.00 4.61
C VAL A 653 32.55 21.89 4.47
N PRO A 654 31.24 22.19 4.34
CA PRO A 654 30.25 21.19 3.98
C PRO A 654 30.39 20.81 2.50
N VAL A 655 30.36 19.51 2.20
CA VAL A 655 30.36 18.98 0.83
C VAL A 655 29.21 18.00 0.62
N HIS A 656 28.59 18.07 -0.56
CA HIS A 656 27.67 17.05 -1.06
C HIS A 656 28.42 16.21 -2.08
N LEU A 657 28.34 14.89 -1.94
CA LEU A 657 28.99 13.93 -2.82
C LEU A 657 27.94 13.08 -3.53
N THR A 658 27.94 13.13 -4.86
CA THR A 658 27.07 12.32 -5.72
C THR A 658 27.83 11.10 -6.21
N SER A 659 27.18 9.93 -6.31
CA SER A 659 27.75 8.84 -7.10
C SER A 659 27.89 9.26 -8.56
N GLU A 660 28.85 8.68 -9.30
CA GLU A 660 29.20 9.06 -10.68
C GLU A 660 29.86 10.47 -10.80
N GLU A 661 30.25 11.10 -9.69
CA GLU A 661 31.03 12.35 -9.68
C GLU A 661 32.40 12.23 -8.99
N HIS A 662 33.40 12.85 -9.62
CA HIS A 662 34.65 13.28 -8.97
C HIS A 662 34.51 14.74 -8.52
N THR A 663 34.37 14.95 -7.22
CA THR A 663 34.30 16.26 -6.57
C THR A 663 35.70 16.72 -6.18
N ASN A 664 36.18 17.81 -6.79
CA ASN A 664 37.38 18.52 -6.30
C ASN A 664 36.96 19.71 -5.43
N LEU A 665 37.31 19.67 -4.14
CA LEU A 665 37.19 20.78 -3.20
C LEU A 665 38.47 21.63 -3.25
N LEU A 666 38.36 22.84 -3.79
CA LEU A 666 39.45 23.80 -3.96
C LEU A 666 39.33 24.94 -2.94
N LEU A 667 40.31 25.03 -2.04
CA LEU A 667 40.48 26.12 -1.08
C LEU A 667 41.30 27.25 -1.74
N ILE A 668 40.92 28.51 -1.53
CA ILE A 668 41.56 29.66 -2.16
C ILE A 668 42.05 30.60 -1.05
N ARG A 669 43.36 30.75 -0.89
CA ARG A 669 43.97 31.65 0.12
C ARG A 669 44.11 33.06 -0.46
N ASN A 670 43.43 34.02 0.17
CA ASN A 670 43.41 35.44 -0.19
C ASN A 670 44.09 36.27 0.92
N SER A 671 44.25 37.58 0.72
CA SER A 671 44.74 38.51 1.75
C SER A 671 43.86 38.53 3.02
N ASP A 672 42.56 38.30 2.85
CA ASP A 672 41.54 38.55 3.87
C ASP A 672 41.07 37.24 4.54
N GLY A 673 41.60 36.09 4.13
CA GLY A 673 41.24 34.75 4.62
C GLY A 673 41.18 33.69 3.53
N VAL A 674 40.60 32.53 3.88
CA VAL A 674 40.41 31.40 2.96
C VAL A 674 38.96 31.32 2.52
N THR A 675 38.73 31.21 1.21
CA THR A 675 37.44 30.86 0.61
C THR A 675 37.52 29.47 -0.03
N TRP A 676 36.43 28.94 -0.56
CA TRP A 676 36.41 27.63 -1.20
C TRP A 676 35.43 27.54 -2.36
N SER A 677 35.64 26.55 -3.23
CA SER A 677 34.72 26.16 -4.30
C SER A 677 34.76 24.64 -4.50
N THR A 678 33.65 24.03 -4.90
CA THR A 678 33.66 22.65 -5.42
C THR A 678 33.59 22.67 -6.94
N ARG A 679 34.28 21.74 -7.59
CA ARG A 679 34.15 21.47 -9.03
C ARG A 679 33.87 20.00 -9.23
N HIS A 680 32.76 19.71 -9.90
CA HIS A 680 32.27 18.36 -10.16
C HIS A 680 32.65 17.97 -11.59
N ARG A 681 33.00 16.69 -11.79
CA ARG A 681 33.22 16.08 -13.10
C ARG A 681 32.62 14.68 -13.11
N GLU A 682 32.12 14.26 -14.27
CA GLU A 682 31.64 12.91 -14.53
C GLU A 682 32.74 11.87 -14.27
N ALA A 683 32.41 10.79 -13.56
CA ALA A 683 33.27 9.69 -13.20
C ALA A 683 32.54 8.35 -13.37
N GLU A 684 33.29 7.25 -13.57
CA GLU A 684 32.67 5.93 -13.74
C GLU A 684 31.91 5.49 -12.47
N TYR A 685 30.68 5.00 -12.64
CA TYR A 685 29.94 4.37 -11.54
C TYR A 685 30.73 3.20 -10.93
N ARG A 686 30.96 3.25 -9.61
CA ARG A 686 31.62 2.18 -8.85
C ARG A 686 30.86 1.97 -7.53
N THR A 687 30.83 0.73 -7.05
CA THR A 687 30.26 0.43 -5.72
C THR A 687 31.29 0.66 -4.63
N CYS A 688 30.84 1.07 -3.44
CA CYS A 688 31.73 1.32 -2.30
C CYS A 688 32.52 0.06 -1.86
N GLU A 689 31.98 -1.14 -2.08
CA GLU A 689 32.70 -2.41 -1.82
C GLU A 689 33.86 -2.63 -2.81
N ALA A 690 33.70 -2.27 -4.09
CA ALA A 690 34.77 -2.41 -5.08
C ALA A 690 35.89 -1.36 -4.87
N ALA A 691 35.53 -0.15 -4.46
CA ALA A 691 36.46 0.91 -4.08
C ALA A 691 37.44 0.46 -2.98
N ALA A 692 36.93 -0.07 -1.87
CA ALA A 692 37.73 -0.51 -0.73
C ALA A 692 38.70 -1.67 -1.05
N VAL A 693 38.43 -2.46 -2.09
CA VAL A 693 39.35 -3.53 -2.56
C VAL A 693 40.48 -2.95 -3.41
N ALA A 694 40.21 -1.94 -4.24
CA ALA A 694 41.19 -1.37 -5.17
C ALA A 694 42.40 -0.76 -4.45
N ASP A 695 42.15 0.05 -3.41
CA ASP A 695 43.21 0.79 -2.70
C ASP A 695 44.09 -0.12 -1.80
N SER A 696 43.77 -1.42 -1.71
CA SER A 696 44.57 -2.42 -0.97
C SER A 696 45.72 -3.04 -1.76
N SER A 697 45.83 -2.75 -3.07
CA SER A 697 46.81 -3.36 -3.97
C SER A 697 47.95 -2.40 -4.35
N PRO A 698 49.22 -2.67 -3.96
CA PRO A 698 50.34 -1.86 -4.41
C PRO A 698 50.57 -2.01 -5.92
N SER A 699 50.54 -0.90 -6.64
CA SER A 699 50.62 -0.84 -8.09
C SER A 699 52.03 -1.13 -8.62
N MET A 700 52.34 -2.42 -8.85
CA MET A 700 53.55 -2.78 -9.61
C MET A 700 53.48 -2.19 -11.03
N PRO A 701 54.54 -1.51 -11.52
CA PRO A 701 54.53 -0.89 -12.84
C PRO A 701 54.48 -1.96 -13.94
N ALA A 702 53.53 -1.81 -14.87
CA ALA A 702 53.40 -2.70 -16.00
C ALA A 702 54.65 -2.64 -16.90
N VAL A 703 55.43 -3.72 -16.92
CA VAL A 703 56.59 -3.86 -17.82
C VAL A 703 56.09 -3.88 -19.26
N ARG A 704 56.32 -2.77 -19.99
CA ARG A 704 56.09 -2.72 -21.43
C ARG A 704 57.02 -3.73 -22.11
N SER A 705 56.45 -4.80 -22.64
CA SER A 705 57.14 -5.68 -23.59
C SER A 705 57.52 -4.89 -24.84
N HIS A 706 58.81 -4.75 -25.12
CA HIS A 706 59.25 -4.28 -26.43
C HIS A 706 58.81 -5.28 -27.52
N GLU A 707 58.09 -4.81 -28.54
CA GLU A 707 57.92 -5.56 -29.78
C GLU A 707 59.28 -5.72 -30.47
N THR A 708 59.84 -6.92 -30.40
CA THR A 708 60.99 -7.30 -31.23
C THR A 708 60.52 -7.64 -32.64
N ALA A 709 60.73 -6.70 -33.57
CA ALA A 709 60.38 -6.89 -34.97
C ALA A 709 61.01 -8.16 -35.56
N ALA A 710 60.18 -8.99 -36.21
CA ALA A 710 60.64 -10.22 -36.85
C ALA A 710 61.53 -9.92 -38.07
N PRO A 711 62.63 -10.66 -38.28
CA PRO A 711 63.48 -10.50 -39.47
C PRO A 711 62.75 -10.97 -40.75
N PRO A 712 63.04 -10.37 -41.91
CA PRO A 712 62.36 -10.70 -43.16
C PRO A 712 62.74 -12.10 -43.69
N ALA A 713 61.80 -12.74 -44.38
CA ALA A 713 62.00 -14.06 -44.98
C ALA A 713 63.04 -14.03 -46.11
N ALA A 714 63.89 -15.07 -46.17
CA ALA A 714 64.82 -15.28 -47.27
C ALA A 714 64.11 -15.73 -48.55
N PRO A 715 64.58 -15.35 -49.75
CA PRO A 715 63.97 -15.76 -51.01
C PRO A 715 64.23 -17.25 -51.29
N GLY A 716 63.23 -17.92 -51.88
CA GLY A 716 63.38 -19.31 -52.32
C GLY A 716 64.31 -19.44 -53.53
N VAL A 717 65.11 -20.49 -53.55
CA VAL A 717 65.90 -20.94 -54.70
C VAL A 717 65.41 -22.31 -55.11
N SER A 718 65.13 -22.50 -56.40
CA SER A 718 64.70 -23.77 -56.97
C SER A 718 65.69 -24.26 -58.03
N VAL A 719 66.24 -25.45 -57.81
CA VAL A 719 66.65 -26.45 -58.81
C VAL A 719 67.59 -25.96 -59.94
N ASP A 720 68.88 -26.26 -59.80
CA ASP A 720 69.53 -27.40 -60.49
C ASP A 720 70.80 -27.83 -59.71
#